data_AF-A0A1M5LY20-F1
#
_entry.id   AF-A0A1M5LY20-F1
#
_cell.length_a   1.000
_cell.length_b   1.000
_cell.length_c   1.000
_cell.angle_alpha   90.00
_cell.angle_beta   90.00
_cell.angle_gamma   90.00
#
_symmetry.space_group_name_H-M   'P 1'
#
loop_
_entity.id
_entity.type
_entity.pdbx_description
1 polymer ?
#
loop_
_entity_poly.entity_id
_entity_poly.type
_entity_poly.pdbx_seq_one_letter_code
_entity_poly.pdbx_strand_id
1 'polypeptide(L)'
;MVGAAGAGRRASGPALSRRAVLGVAGGALVGGSLTHLASPARSDPPLPGTGHGDAVGGPGEPNAALAALWWGDQRQVWTPVGWKDHLFRFNVLYDGTVLCEPGPAWSSKPNVEPYRDRNFQLGFVPWPDGIAPALPDRRFYPYREDMGFGVQGWDPAHAAPVLWTEHRLQEGLVLRQWIFAHIPGGGAVRTAVEPLYAWVRLSVEHVDERRAPASFPVAVRLSRRYLVHHAPYLFQDGVVLEARPELAPLEENRGELPHAETVPAGDGEIVYVLNQAGEVRLAAGPAEPGSVTFGPGANTGVFNLAVVLPGRRGARVDLLLPMLPQPRADFDAELAVGFDRALAEADAFWARPPGVASITTPERQVNELFLRSPAFAEVLAERSPENGLFTFLTASFSYDVLYSTPTSMVAHMFLDPLGWHEVVDRHLEVYRATQGAERAPGPAYPHHPGYLASPGYLRAYDWLSDHGAVLLSVATHALLSGDEDFVRRWRDPVVAGCEFLRDVCAITDHDGVRGLMPPGVANDELTIVQAISTQAWNYKGLTTAVRMLRACGHSRADEFAAFAHRFRETFVDAYRALCAAAPKWTAPDGSRHPVPPVSFTPKPDNIFHEAFMLDSGPLVLVWAGLLPADDELMSSCREYFRVGPNTRLYGVRANPIVRPVLVHEISSCEPCYSWNIVHSWQLGERGRFLEGMYSLLFGGISPQTFISNEHRHGVYGNLFTHPLLTWCVRAAVVDDEIAPDELHLLRLCPLAWISADTESAFERMATCFGPVTLRFRLDQNHVHGTTLDVSYRGAWRVRPEAVVVHAPPWPGLTTLRVNGVNHRVRPGHPVRLPPA
;
A
#
# COMPACT_ATOMS: atom_id res chain seq x y z
N MET A 1 -1.33 -36.25 -51.04
CA MET A 1 -0.18 -35.35 -51.32
C MET A 1 -0.64 -33.94 -50.97
N VAL A 2 -0.67 -33.52 -49.70
CA VAL A 2 0.43 -33.18 -48.74
C VAL A 2 1.11 -31.85 -49.07
N GLY A 3 1.04 -30.90 -48.12
CA GLY A 3 1.82 -29.65 -48.05
C GLY A 3 1.05 -28.52 -47.32
N ALA A 4 0.74 -28.64 -46.03
CA ALA A 4 1.55 -28.19 -44.87
C ALA A 4 1.76 -26.66 -44.79
N ALA A 5 0.87 -25.98 -44.05
CA ALA A 5 1.04 -24.59 -43.60
C ALA A 5 1.63 -24.59 -42.18
N GLY A 6 2.82 -24.00 -42.04
CA GLY A 6 3.54 -23.89 -40.76
C GLY A 6 3.01 -22.74 -39.91
N ALA A 7 2.54 -23.08 -38.71
CA ALA A 7 2.25 -22.14 -37.63
C ALA A 7 3.58 -21.67 -36.99
N GLY A 8 3.91 -20.39 -37.16
CA GLY A 8 5.02 -19.75 -36.47
C GLY A 8 4.65 -19.42 -35.02
N ARG A 9 5.12 -20.24 -34.08
CA ARG A 9 5.21 -19.88 -32.66
C ARG A 9 6.21 -18.73 -32.52
N ARG A 10 5.75 -17.53 -32.16
CA ARG A 10 6.63 -16.46 -31.68
C ARG A 10 7.05 -16.79 -30.25
N ALA A 11 8.35 -17.04 -30.06
CA ALA A 11 8.95 -17.22 -28.75
C ALA A 11 8.89 -15.91 -27.97
N SER A 12 8.28 -15.95 -26.79
CA SER A 12 8.47 -14.97 -25.72
C SER A 12 9.94 -14.95 -25.34
N GLY A 13 10.59 -13.78 -25.36
CA GLY A 13 11.95 -13.62 -24.88
C GLY A 13 12.07 -13.98 -23.39
N PRO A 14 13.25 -14.40 -22.90
CA PRO A 14 13.39 -14.81 -21.52
C PRO A 14 13.28 -13.58 -20.60
N ALA A 15 12.43 -13.68 -19.58
CA ALA A 15 12.44 -12.77 -18.45
C ALA A 15 13.84 -12.80 -17.82
N LEU A 16 14.50 -11.64 -17.75
CA LEU A 16 15.79 -11.50 -17.08
C LEU A 16 15.58 -11.76 -15.58
N SER A 17 16.13 -12.86 -15.06
CA SER A 17 16.15 -13.10 -13.62
C SER A 17 17.03 -12.05 -12.93
N ARG A 18 16.67 -11.65 -11.70
CA ARG A 18 17.46 -10.74 -10.83
C ARG A 18 18.95 -11.14 -10.74
N ARG A 19 19.26 -12.43 -10.89
CA ARG A 19 20.64 -12.97 -10.95
C ARG A 19 21.45 -12.46 -12.14
N ALA A 20 20.83 -12.19 -13.30
CA ALA A 20 21.51 -11.64 -14.46
C ALA A 20 21.91 -10.16 -14.26
N VAL A 21 21.15 -9.41 -13.47
CA VAL A 21 21.47 -8.02 -13.10
C VAL A 21 22.59 -7.97 -12.05
N LEU A 22 22.63 -8.92 -11.12
CA LEU A 22 23.66 -8.99 -10.08
C LEU A 22 24.99 -9.61 -10.55
N GLY A 23 24.99 -10.43 -11.60
CA GLY A 23 26.18 -11.10 -12.12
C GLY A 23 27.15 -10.21 -12.92
N VAL A 24 26.71 -9.03 -13.38
CA VAL A 24 27.52 -8.12 -14.22
C VAL A 24 28.37 -7.15 -13.39
N ALA A 25 28.14 -7.03 -12.08
CA ALA A 25 28.81 -6.06 -11.22
C ALA A 25 29.99 -6.61 -10.37
N GLY A 26 30.34 -7.89 -10.50
CA GLY A 26 31.34 -8.53 -9.63
C GLY A 26 32.46 -9.23 -10.39
N GLY A 27 33.45 -8.48 -10.87
CA GLY A 27 34.59 -9.06 -11.58
C GLY A 27 35.84 -8.19 -11.54
N ALA A 28 36.55 -8.17 -10.41
CA ALA A 28 37.99 -7.89 -10.37
C ALA A 28 38.61 -8.43 -9.06
N LEU A 29 39.19 -9.62 -9.15
CA LEU A 29 40.17 -10.16 -8.21
C LEU A 29 41.48 -9.36 -8.35
N VAL A 30 41.95 -8.74 -7.26
CA VAL A 30 43.39 -8.46 -7.09
C VAL A 30 43.78 -8.86 -5.67
N GLY A 31 44.59 -9.91 -5.59
CA GLY A 31 45.20 -10.37 -4.36
C GLY A 31 46.30 -9.42 -3.90
N GLY A 32 46.38 -9.23 -2.58
CA GLY A 32 47.44 -8.50 -1.92
C GLY A 32 47.48 -8.90 -0.46
N SER A 33 48.32 -9.88 -0.14
CA SER A 33 48.65 -10.29 1.22
C SER A 33 49.27 -9.13 1.99
N LEU A 34 48.64 -8.68 3.08
CA LEU A 34 49.35 -7.91 4.09
C LEU A 34 49.02 -8.43 5.50
N THR A 35 50.13 -8.70 6.17
CA THR A 35 50.37 -9.30 7.48
C THR A 35 49.68 -8.59 8.64
N HIS A 36 49.20 -9.40 9.57
CA HIS A 36 48.82 -9.04 10.93
C HIS A 36 49.88 -8.17 11.64
N LEU A 37 49.45 -7.05 12.21
CA LEU A 37 50.06 -6.48 13.41
C LEU A 37 48.96 -6.18 14.42
N ALA A 38 48.98 -6.95 15.50
CA ALA A 38 48.19 -6.73 16.69
C ALA A 38 48.66 -5.46 17.42
N SER A 39 47.71 -4.69 17.95
CA SER A 39 47.96 -3.72 19.00
C SER A 39 46.77 -3.68 19.97
N PRO A 40 47.02 -3.39 21.25
CA PRO A 40 46.18 -3.84 22.34
C PRO A 40 44.94 -2.98 22.54
N ALA A 41 43.92 -3.62 23.11
CA ALA A 41 42.65 -3.05 23.51
C ALA A 41 42.80 -1.73 24.27
N ARG A 42 42.17 -0.68 23.74
CA ARG A 42 41.75 0.48 24.53
C ARG A 42 40.29 0.28 24.89
N SER A 43 40.04 0.29 26.20
CA SER A 43 38.71 0.40 26.79
C SER A 43 38.11 1.76 26.43
N ASP A 44 37.12 1.78 25.54
CA ASP A 44 36.32 2.98 25.31
C ASP A 44 35.34 3.19 26.49
N PRO A 45 35.13 4.44 26.92
CA PRO A 45 34.20 4.75 28.00
C PRO A 45 32.75 4.50 27.52
N PRO A 46 31.83 4.14 28.44
CA PRO A 46 30.44 3.88 28.08
C PRO A 46 29.81 5.14 27.47
N LEU A 47 29.14 4.95 26.33
CA LEU A 47 28.25 5.96 25.73
C LEU A 47 27.22 6.41 26.78
N PRO A 48 26.91 7.72 26.85
CA PRO A 48 25.96 8.22 27.83
C PRO A 48 24.59 7.60 27.55
N GLY A 49 24.12 6.81 28.52
CA GLY A 49 22.75 6.32 28.55
C GLY A 49 21.80 7.50 28.43
N THR A 50 20.78 7.34 27.60
CA THR A 50 19.58 8.15 27.60
C THR A 50 18.92 8.01 28.97
N GLY A 51 19.37 8.84 29.91
CA GLY A 51 18.79 8.96 31.23
C GLY A 51 17.37 9.46 31.08
N HIS A 52 16.43 8.58 31.42
CA HIS A 52 15.07 8.95 31.78
C HIS A 52 15.14 9.97 32.93
N GLY A 53 14.78 11.22 32.63
CA GLY A 53 14.44 12.19 33.65
C GLY A 53 13.06 11.85 34.20
N ASP A 54 13.03 11.44 35.47
CA ASP A 54 11.81 11.34 36.26
C ASP A 54 11.13 12.71 36.36
N ALA A 55 10.03 12.88 35.63
CA ALA A 55 9.02 13.89 35.86
C ALA A 55 7.64 13.24 35.71
N VAL A 56 7.01 12.98 36.86
CA VAL A 56 5.59 12.66 37.11
C VAL A 56 4.67 12.61 35.87
N GLY A 57 4.40 11.39 35.38
CA GLY A 57 3.40 11.06 34.35
C GLY A 57 3.83 9.84 33.54
N GLY A 58 3.27 8.65 33.78
CA GLY A 58 3.60 7.45 33.00
C GLY A 58 3.35 7.68 31.49
N PRO A 59 4.05 6.98 30.59
CA PRO A 59 3.78 7.10 29.16
C PRO A 59 2.33 6.71 28.91
N GLY A 60 1.54 7.66 28.39
CA GLY A 60 0.14 7.44 28.05
C GLY A 60 -0.03 6.32 27.03
N GLU A 61 -1.24 5.79 26.92
CA GLU A 61 -1.59 4.82 25.89
C GLU A 61 -1.26 5.35 24.48
N PRO A 62 -0.72 4.50 23.57
CA PRO A 62 -0.50 4.87 22.17
C PRO A 62 -1.70 5.56 21.53
N ASN A 63 -1.41 6.68 20.85
CA ASN A 63 -2.36 7.47 20.07
C ASN A 63 -1.62 8.15 18.90
N ALA A 64 -2.35 8.83 18.02
CA ALA A 64 -1.78 9.45 16.83
C ALA A 64 -0.74 10.52 17.16
N ALA A 65 -0.96 11.32 18.22
CA ALA A 65 -0.01 12.35 18.63
C ALA A 65 1.31 11.74 19.14
N LEU A 66 1.25 10.66 19.91
CA LEU A 66 2.43 9.95 20.39
C LEU A 66 3.17 9.24 19.24
N ALA A 67 2.45 8.61 18.32
CA ALA A 67 3.05 7.95 17.17
C ALA A 67 3.76 8.91 16.20
N ALA A 68 3.26 10.13 16.05
CA ALA A 68 3.94 11.20 15.32
C ALA A 68 5.31 11.58 15.94
N LEU A 69 5.55 11.28 17.22
CA LEU A 69 6.85 11.47 17.86
C LEU A 69 7.80 10.28 17.67
N TRP A 70 7.26 9.07 17.44
CA TRP A 70 8.06 7.88 17.13
C TRP A 70 8.57 7.91 15.70
N TRP A 71 7.72 8.40 14.79
CA TRP A 71 7.95 8.36 13.35
C TRP A 71 8.03 9.77 12.80
N GLY A 72 9.24 10.20 12.46
CA GLY A 72 9.42 11.44 11.70
C GLY A 72 8.78 11.36 10.32
N ASP A 73 8.78 12.49 9.61
CA ASP A 73 8.25 12.54 8.25
C ASP A 73 8.91 11.51 7.34
N GLN A 74 8.16 11.11 6.32
CA GLN A 74 8.62 10.18 5.31
C GLN A 74 9.32 10.96 4.18
N ARG A 75 10.34 10.35 3.60
CA ARG A 75 11.21 10.94 2.58
C ARG A 75 10.91 10.32 1.24
N GLN A 76 11.07 11.09 0.17
CA GLN A 76 10.92 10.63 -1.21
C GLN A 76 9.53 10.06 -1.51
N VAL A 77 8.49 10.55 -0.84
CA VAL A 77 7.13 10.08 -1.08
C VAL A 77 6.76 10.40 -2.53
N TRP A 78 6.17 9.43 -3.23
CA TRP A 78 5.43 9.68 -4.46
C TRP A 78 3.99 9.19 -4.31
N THR A 79 3.08 10.03 -4.79
CA THR A 79 1.64 9.83 -4.64
C THR A 79 1.02 9.70 -6.03
N PRO A 80 0.29 8.62 -6.31
CA PRO A 80 -0.38 8.46 -7.59
C PRO A 80 -1.57 9.42 -7.68
N VAL A 81 -1.71 10.07 -8.82
CA VAL A 81 -2.89 10.87 -9.19
C VAL A 81 -3.40 10.34 -10.51
N GLY A 82 -4.65 9.90 -10.54
CA GLY A 82 -5.20 9.20 -11.70
C GLY A 82 -6.71 9.11 -11.66
N TRP A 83 -7.25 8.33 -12.58
CA TRP A 83 -8.68 8.10 -12.74
C TRP A 83 -9.03 6.63 -12.44
N LYS A 84 -10.26 6.37 -11.97
CA LYS A 84 -10.69 5.01 -11.61
C LYS A 84 -10.47 4.05 -12.78
N ASP A 85 -9.77 2.95 -12.51
CA ASP A 85 -9.53 1.83 -13.43
C ASP A 85 -8.82 2.23 -14.74
N HIS A 86 -8.20 3.40 -14.82
CA HIS A 86 -7.49 3.84 -16.02
C HIS A 86 -6.16 3.11 -16.19
N LEU A 87 -5.74 2.83 -17.43
CA LEU A 87 -4.47 2.16 -17.72
C LEU A 87 -3.25 2.97 -17.30
N PHE A 88 -3.40 4.27 -17.05
CA PHE A 88 -2.31 5.19 -16.72
C PHE A 88 -2.64 6.02 -15.48
N ARG A 89 -1.59 6.47 -14.79
CA ARG A 89 -1.67 7.45 -13.71
C ARG A 89 -0.40 8.29 -13.64
N PHE A 90 -0.52 9.51 -13.14
CA PHE A 90 0.62 10.38 -12.84
C PHE A 90 1.21 10.00 -11.48
N ASN A 91 2.51 10.23 -11.30
CA ASN A 91 3.14 10.13 -9.97
C ASN A 91 3.66 11.52 -9.57
N VAL A 92 3.16 12.03 -8.46
CA VAL A 92 3.55 13.34 -7.91
C VAL A 92 4.50 13.11 -6.75
N LEU A 93 5.73 13.58 -6.88
CA LEU A 93 6.74 13.48 -5.83
C LEU A 93 6.47 14.52 -4.72
N TYR A 94 7.12 14.33 -3.58
CA TYR A 94 7.06 15.21 -2.40
C TYR A 94 7.34 16.70 -2.72
N ASP A 95 8.16 16.98 -3.74
CA ASP A 95 8.53 18.32 -4.18
C ASP A 95 7.58 18.89 -5.25
N GLY A 96 6.50 18.18 -5.60
CA GLY A 96 5.54 18.59 -6.61
C GLY A 96 5.90 18.17 -8.04
N THR A 97 7.07 17.54 -8.24
CA THR A 97 7.47 16.98 -9.54
C THR A 97 6.42 15.97 -10.02
N VAL A 98 5.96 16.12 -11.27
CA VAL A 98 4.97 15.23 -11.89
C VAL A 98 5.64 14.33 -12.92
N LEU A 99 5.52 13.02 -12.74
CA LEU A 99 5.99 12.00 -13.68
C LEU A 99 4.83 11.46 -14.51
N CYS A 100 4.94 11.56 -15.82
CA CYS A 100 4.07 10.92 -16.82
C CYS A 100 4.80 9.67 -17.33
N GLU A 101 4.43 8.50 -16.83
CA GLU A 101 5.06 7.23 -17.20
C GLU A 101 3.99 6.21 -17.61
N PRO A 102 3.53 6.24 -18.87
CA PRO A 102 2.47 5.35 -19.34
C PRO A 102 2.92 3.89 -19.52
N GLY A 103 4.23 3.61 -19.46
CA GLY A 103 4.81 2.27 -19.58
C GLY A 103 6.12 2.14 -18.80
N PRO A 104 6.07 1.98 -17.46
CA PRO A 104 7.26 1.98 -16.62
C PRO A 104 8.25 0.88 -16.98
N ALA A 105 9.53 1.27 -17.04
CA ALA A 105 10.61 0.39 -17.49
C ALA A 105 10.99 -0.74 -16.51
N TRP A 106 10.64 -0.64 -15.22
CA TRP A 106 11.04 -1.65 -14.23
C TRP A 106 10.20 -2.92 -14.35
N SER A 107 8.88 -2.78 -14.20
CA SER A 107 7.93 -3.88 -14.27
C SER A 107 6.87 -3.49 -15.28
N SER A 108 6.97 -4.01 -16.50
CA SER A 108 6.03 -3.69 -17.57
C SER A 108 5.23 -4.92 -17.96
N LYS A 109 3.91 -4.77 -17.95
CA LYS A 109 2.95 -5.70 -18.54
C LYS A 109 2.80 -5.47 -20.05
N PRO A 110 2.37 -6.47 -20.84
CA PRO A 110 2.33 -6.37 -22.30
C PRO A 110 1.44 -5.24 -22.84
N ASN A 111 0.35 -4.89 -22.13
CA ASN A 111 -0.59 -3.85 -22.53
C ASN A 111 -0.01 -2.43 -22.47
N VAL A 112 1.08 -2.22 -21.72
CA VAL A 112 1.77 -0.91 -21.66
C VAL A 112 3.01 -0.83 -22.55
N GLU A 113 3.44 -1.95 -23.15
CA GLU A 113 4.60 -2.01 -24.05
C GLU A 113 4.53 -0.98 -25.19
N PRO A 114 3.37 -0.73 -25.85
CA PRO A 114 3.28 0.27 -26.91
C PRO A 114 3.58 1.72 -26.47
N TYR A 115 3.56 1.98 -25.16
CA TYR A 115 3.78 3.31 -24.58
C TYR A 115 5.15 3.47 -23.93
N ARG A 116 6.00 2.43 -23.99
CA ARG A 116 7.36 2.48 -23.43
C ARG A 116 8.14 3.64 -24.05
N ASP A 117 8.94 4.29 -23.21
CA ASP A 117 9.78 5.45 -23.56
C ASP A 117 9.03 6.70 -24.06
N ARG A 118 7.68 6.75 -23.98
CA ARG A 118 6.88 7.96 -24.25
C ARG A 118 6.69 8.84 -23.01
N ASN A 119 7.60 8.71 -22.05
CA ASN A 119 7.50 9.36 -20.75
C ASN A 119 7.83 10.85 -20.80
N PHE A 120 7.38 11.57 -19.78
CA PHE A 120 7.57 13.01 -19.65
C PHE A 120 7.60 13.40 -18.17
N GLN A 121 8.31 14.47 -17.85
CA GLN A 121 8.47 14.95 -16.48
C GLN A 121 8.40 16.47 -16.40
N LEU A 122 7.60 16.95 -15.45
CA LEU A 122 7.55 18.36 -15.03
C LEU A 122 8.18 18.51 -13.64
N GLY A 123 9.25 19.29 -13.54
CA GLY A 123 9.83 19.71 -12.24
C GLY A 123 9.42 21.14 -11.91
N PHE A 124 8.88 21.39 -10.72
CA PHE A 124 8.45 22.72 -10.30
C PHE A 124 9.51 23.34 -9.40
N VAL A 125 10.20 24.37 -9.91
CA VAL A 125 11.32 25.02 -9.22
C VAL A 125 11.01 26.51 -9.08
N PRO A 126 10.43 26.95 -7.96
CA PRO A 126 10.34 28.37 -7.63
C PRO A 126 11.76 28.95 -7.55
N TRP A 127 12.12 29.79 -8.51
CA TRP A 127 13.49 30.30 -8.63
C TRP A 127 13.43 31.75 -9.10
N PRO A 128 14.15 32.70 -8.46
CA PRO A 128 14.00 34.14 -8.73
C PRO A 128 14.17 34.56 -10.20
N ASP A 129 15.01 33.86 -10.96
CA ASP A 129 15.27 34.19 -12.37
C ASP A 129 14.28 33.54 -13.35
N GLY A 130 13.34 32.72 -12.84
CA GLY A 130 12.38 31.98 -13.66
C GLY A 130 12.98 30.87 -14.53
N ILE A 131 14.27 30.59 -14.37
CA ILE A 131 15.00 29.50 -15.04
C ILE A 131 15.47 28.52 -13.98
N ALA A 132 15.08 27.25 -14.10
CA ALA A 132 15.52 26.23 -13.16
C ALA A 132 17.05 26.05 -13.24
N PRO A 133 17.77 25.86 -12.10
CA PRO A 133 19.21 25.61 -12.11
C PRO A 133 19.60 24.44 -13.02
N ALA A 134 20.84 24.43 -13.51
CA ALA A 134 21.33 23.31 -14.30
C ALA A 134 21.29 22.00 -13.48
N LEU A 135 20.86 20.91 -14.11
CA LEU A 135 21.07 19.58 -13.58
C LEU A 135 22.58 19.32 -13.44
N PRO A 136 23.02 18.68 -12.34
CA PRO A 136 24.40 18.20 -12.20
C PRO A 136 24.84 17.35 -13.41
N ASP A 137 26.14 17.31 -13.69
CA ASP A 137 26.75 16.46 -14.71
C ASP A 137 26.97 15.00 -14.25
N ARG A 138 26.55 14.70 -13.02
CA ARG A 138 26.66 13.40 -12.36
C ARG A 138 25.30 12.91 -11.89
N ARG A 139 25.20 11.60 -11.69
CA ARG A 139 24.07 11.00 -10.99
C ARG A 139 24.04 11.47 -9.53
N PHE A 140 22.85 11.67 -9.01
CA PHE A 140 22.65 12.08 -7.62
C PHE A 140 21.32 11.55 -7.09
N TYR A 141 21.16 11.59 -5.77
CA TYR A 141 19.93 11.19 -5.12
C TYR A 141 19.20 12.46 -4.68
N PRO A 142 17.99 12.77 -5.19
CA PRO A 142 17.29 14.01 -4.86
C PRO A 142 17.21 14.27 -3.36
N TYR A 143 16.85 13.25 -2.57
CA TYR A 143 16.74 13.35 -1.12
C TYR A 143 18.01 13.74 -0.37
N ARG A 144 19.19 13.61 -1.00
CA ARG A 144 20.44 14.06 -0.39
C ARG A 144 20.71 15.53 -0.64
N GLU A 145 20.11 16.10 -1.68
CA GLU A 145 20.23 17.51 -2.03
C GLU A 145 19.18 18.34 -1.27
N ASP A 146 17.96 17.82 -1.08
CA ASP A 146 16.83 18.55 -0.49
C ASP A 146 16.24 17.90 0.79
N MET A 147 16.93 16.91 1.35
CA MET A 147 16.50 16.08 2.48
C MET A 147 15.31 15.12 2.18
N GLY A 148 14.67 15.25 1.02
CA GLY A 148 13.60 14.38 0.55
C GLY A 148 12.23 14.66 1.16
N PHE A 149 12.03 15.83 1.79
CA PHE A 149 10.79 16.18 2.48
C PHE A 149 9.99 17.22 1.70
N GLY A 150 8.68 16.99 1.63
CA GLY A 150 7.70 17.91 1.05
C GLY A 150 6.68 18.35 2.08
N VAL A 151 5.87 19.34 1.71
CA VAL A 151 4.64 19.71 2.43
C VAL A 151 3.48 19.50 1.48
N GLN A 152 2.76 18.40 1.68
CA GLN A 152 1.67 17.95 0.84
C GLN A 152 0.41 17.65 1.67
N GLY A 153 -0.72 17.56 0.98
CA GLY A 153 -1.96 17.07 1.55
C GLY A 153 -3.09 17.05 0.54
N TRP A 154 -4.29 16.78 1.02
CA TRP A 154 -5.49 16.69 0.20
C TRP A 154 -6.42 17.87 0.45
N ASP A 155 -7.22 18.25 -0.54
CA ASP A 155 -8.29 19.22 -0.35
C ASP A 155 -9.55 18.54 0.23
N PRO A 156 -9.90 18.77 1.52
CA PRO A 156 -11.09 18.19 2.14
C PRO A 156 -12.41 18.68 1.54
N ALA A 157 -12.42 19.77 0.77
CA ALA A 157 -13.62 20.29 0.14
C ALA A 157 -14.08 19.48 -1.08
N HIS A 158 -13.21 18.63 -1.63
CA HIS A 158 -13.45 17.90 -2.87
C HIS A 158 -13.54 16.38 -2.64
N ALA A 159 -14.51 15.76 -3.30
CA ALA A 159 -14.65 14.32 -3.37
C ALA A 159 -13.56 13.72 -4.27
N ALA A 160 -13.21 14.43 -5.35
CA ALA A 160 -12.07 14.07 -6.18
C ALA A 160 -10.76 14.12 -5.36
N PRO A 161 -9.80 13.21 -5.63
CA PRO A 161 -8.49 13.26 -5.01
C PRO A 161 -7.67 14.43 -5.57
N VAL A 162 -7.83 15.61 -4.96
CA VAL A 162 -7.04 16.82 -5.27
C VAL A 162 -5.85 16.90 -4.33
N LEU A 163 -4.67 16.56 -4.84
CA LEU A 163 -3.41 16.67 -4.11
C LEU A 163 -2.91 18.12 -4.19
N TRP A 164 -2.38 18.65 -3.09
CA TRP A 164 -1.63 19.89 -3.11
C TRP A 164 -0.21 19.72 -2.59
N THR A 165 0.71 20.55 -3.12
CA THR A 165 2.11 20.68 -2.68
C THR A 165 2.40 22.16 -2.40
N GLU A 166 2.97 22.46 -1.24
CA GLU A 166 3.41 23.82 -0.89
C GLU A 166 4.89 24.04 -1.19
N HIS A 167 5.20 25.20 -1.77
CA HIS A 167 6.54 25.74 -1.85
C HIS A 167 6.61 27.02 -1.02
N ARG A 168 7.31 26.95 0.13
CA ARG A 168 7.46 28.07 1.06
C ARG A 168 8.74 28.84 0.74
N LEU A 169 8.57 30.09 0.32
CA LEU A 169 9.64 30.94 -0.19
C LEU A 169 10.12 31.92 0.86
N GLN A 170 11.44 32.10 0.97
CA GLN A 170 12.05 33.04 1.93
C GLN A 170 11.78 34.50 1.55
N GLU A 171 11.41 34.72 0.29
CA GLU A 171 10.96 35.97 -0.29
C GLU A 171 9.59 36.40 0.25
N GLY A 172 8.94 35.61 1.11
CA GLY A 172 7.69 36.01 1.76
C GLY A 172 6.43 35.57 1.01
N LEU A 173 6.50 34.46 0.27
CA LEU A 173 5.35 33.85 -0.40
C LEU A 173 5.21 32.38 -0.02
N VAL A 174 3.98 31.88 0.00
CA VAL A 174 3.72 30.43 -0.10
C VAL A 174 3.00 30.19 -1.40
N LEU A 175 3.66 29.48 -2.30
CA LEU A 175 3.05 29.00 -3.54
C LEU A 175 2.46 27.61 -3.28
N ARG A 176 1.32 27.33 -3.89
CA ARG A 176 0.69 26.02 -3.83
C ARG A 176 0.38 25.52 -5.23
N GLN A 177 0.84 24.31 -5.50
CA GLN A 177 0.46 23.50 -6.65
C GLN A 177 -0.73 22.64 -6.23
N TRP A 178 -1.81 22.66 -7.00
CA TRP A 178 -2.96 21.75 -6.87
C TRP A 178 -3.01 20.85 -8.08
N ILE A 179 -3.26 19.56 -7.91
CA ILE A 179 -3.33 18.60 -9.01
C ILE A 179 -4.42 17.56 -8.80
N PHE A 180 -5.20 17.32 -9.86
CA PHE A 180 -6.12 16.20 -9.97
C PHE A 180 -6.12 15.67 -11.41
N ALA A 181 -6.53 14.41 -11.58
CA ALA A 181 -6.69 13.83 -12.91
C ALA A 181 -8.14 13.92 -13.40
N HIS A 182 -8.31 14.02 -14.71
CA HIS A 182 -9.62 14.05 -15.36
C HIS A 182 -9.56 13.35 -16.73
N ILE A 183 -10.67 12.74 -17.11
CA ILE A 183 -10.90 12.27 -18.48
C ILE A 183 -12.05 13.07 -19.08
N PRO A 184 -12.02 13.37 -20.40
CA PRO A 184 -13.07 14.15 -21.04
C PRO A 184 -14.48 13.65 -20.72
N GLY A 185 -15.30 14.55 -20.15
CA GLY A 185 -16.68 14.28 -19.75
C GLY A 185 -16.88 13.63 -18.37
N GLY A 186 -15.82 13.36 -17.60
CA GLY A 186 -15.90 13.00 -16.18
C GLY A 186 -16.70 11.72 -15.88
N GLY A 187 -16.49 10.65 -16.65
CA GLY A 187 -17.24 9.39 -16.53
C GLY A 187 -16.38 8.17 -16.19
N ALA A 188 -17.00 6.99 -16.20
CA ALA A 188 -16.25 5.73 -16.10
C ALA A 188 -15.46 5.45 -17.40
N VAL A 189 -14.30 4.82 -17.27
CA VAL A 189 -13.48 4.39 -18.42
C VAL A 189 -14.21 3.35 -19.26
N ARG A 190 -14.12 3.48 -20.59
CA ARG A 190 -14.72 2.56 -21.56
C ARG A 190 -13.67 1.64 -22.16
N THR A 191 -12.52 2.19 -22.50
CA THR A 191 -11.38 1.55 -23.16
C THR A 191 -10.14 1.51 -22.28
N ALA A 192 -10.14 2.27 -21.16
CA ALA A 192 -9.04 2.43 -20.22
C ALA A 192 -7.81 3.20 -20.78
N VAL A 193 -7.86 3.62 -22.04
CA VAL A 193 -6.82 4.39 -22.74
C VAL A 193 -7.37 5.71 -23.25
N GLU A 194 -8.47 6.17 -22.67
CA GLU A 194 -8.96 7.53 -22.90
C GLU A 194 -7.84 8.56 -22.67
N PRO A 195 -7.90 9.73 -23.33
CA PRO A 195 -7.02 10.84 -22.97
C PRO A 195 -7.15 11.16 -21.48
N LEU A 196 -6.07 10.92 -20.73
CA LEU A 196 -5.98 11.24 -19.31
C LEU A 196 -5.21 12.54 -19.16
N TYR A 197 -5.81 13.49 -18.47
CA TYR A 197 -5.22 14.80 -18.22
C TYR A 197 -4.97 15.00 -16.73
N ALA A 198 -3.90 15.72 -16.40
CA ALA A 198 -3.66 16.33 -15.11
C ALA A 198 -3.93 17.83 -15.23
N TRP A 199 -4.92 18.30 -14.47
CA TRP A 199 -5.15 19.72 -14.24
C TRP A 199 -4.24 20.15 -13.09
N VAL A 200 -3.33 21.08 -13.35
CA VAL A 200 -2.38 21.61 -12.36
C VAL A 200 -2.61 23.10 -12.18
N ARG A 201 -2.90 23.57 -10.97
CA ARG A 201 -3.03 25.00 -10.66
C ARG A 201 -1.88 25.44 -9.78
N LEU A 202 -1.12 26.44 -10.23
CA LEU A 202 -0.15 27.14 -9.40
C LEU A 202 -0.82 28.39 -8.83
N SER A 203 -0.73 28.61 -7.52
CA SER A 203 -1.43 29.69 -6.84
C SER A 203 -0.63 30.28 -5.68
N VAL A 204 -0.85 31.57 -5.37
CA VAL A 204 -0.28 32.25 -4.20
C VAL A 204 -1.25 32.14 -3.02
N GLU A 205 -0.90 31.32 -2.02
CA GLU A 205 -1.74 31.06 -0.84
C GLU A 205 -1.49 32.04 0.31
N HIS A 206 -0.24 32.46 0.47
CA HIS A 206 0.19 33.39 1.51
C HIS A 206 1.15 34.44 0.95
N VAL A 207 1.04 35.65 1.49
CA VAL A 207 1.87 36.81 1.16
C VAL A 207 2.28 37.47 2.48
N ASP A 208 3.58 37.58 2.72
CA ASP A 208 4.13 38.37 3.83
C ASP A 208 3.94 39.86 3.51
N GLU A 209 3.17 40.54 4.36
CA GLU A 209 2.86 41.97 4.25
C GLU A 209 4.10 42.87 4.22
N ARG A 210 5.26 42.39 4.71
CA ARG A 210 6.48 43.20 4.83
C ARG A 210 7.49 42.99 3.72
N ARG A 211 7.58 41.78 3.17
CA ARG A 211 8.74 41.35 2.36
C ARG A 211 8.38 40.68 1.04
N ALA A 212 7.10 40.39 0.78
CA ALA A 212 6.71 39.74 -0.45
C ALA A 212 7.10 40.55 -1.70
N PRO A 213 7.65 39.91 -2.74
CA PRO A 213 7.91 40.57 -4.01
C PRO A 213 6.59 40.87 -4.73
N ALA A 214 6.60 41.87 -5.62
CA ALA A 214 5.41 42.23 -6.41
C ALA A 214 4.95 41.10 -7.36
N SER A 215 5.88 40.22 -7.73
CA SER A 215 5.65 39.02 -8.54
C SER A 215 6.79 38.03 -8.30
N PHE A 216 6.53 36.74 -8.49
CA PHE A 216 7.55 35.71 -8.35
C PHE A 216 7.43 34.67 -9.47
N PRO A 217 8.54 34.32 -10.15
CA PRO A 217 8.53 33.32 -11.19
C PRO A 217 8.70 31.89 -10.64
N VAL A 218 7.97 30.96 -11.25
CA VAL A 218 8.13 29.51 -11.08
C VAL A 218 8.68 28.94 -12.38
N ALA A 219 9.86 28.34 -12.31
CA ALA A 219 10.42 27.60 -13.42
C ALA A 219 9.81 26.20 -13.46
N VAL A 220 9.04 25.89 -14.50
CA VAL A 220 8.59 24.53 -14.77
C VAL A 220 9.57 23.90 -15.75
N ARG A 221 10.37 22.95 -15.27
CA ARG A 221 11.35 22.20 -16.07
C ARG A 221 10.63 21.09 -16.83
N LEU A 222 10.75 21.10 -18.16
CA LEU A 222 10.20 20.09 -19.06
C LEU A 222 11.32 19.17 -19.54
N SER A 223 11.17 17.87 -19.33
CA SER A 223 12.20 16.87 -19.66
C SER A 223 11.60 15.49 -19.94
N ARG A 224 12.40 14.60 -20.52
CA ARG A 224 12.15 13.15 -20.40
C ARG A 224 12.38 12.75 -18.93
N ARG A 225 11.69 11.71 -18.46
CA ARG A 225 11.88 11.19 -17.10
C ARG A 225 13.33 10.79 -16.88
N TYR A 226 13.98 11.50 -15.97
CA TYR A 226 15.36 11.22 -15.56
C TYR A 226 15.46 10.72 -14.12
N LEU A 227 14.37 10.79 -13.37
CA LEU A 227 14.25 10.14 -12.06
C LEU A 227 13.92 8.67 -12.27
N VAL A 228 14.83 7.80 -11.83
CA VAL A 228 14.69 6.35 -11.94
C VAL A 228 14.92 5.71 -10.59
N HIS A 229 14.52 4.46 -10.47
CA HIS A 229 14.79 3.69 -9.27
C HIS A 229 16.24 3.21 -9.24
N HIS A 230 16.86 3.31 -8.07
CA HIS A 230 18.18 2.75 -7.81
C HIS A 230 18.04 1.51 -6.92
N ALA A 231 18.50 0.36 -7.45
CA ALA A 231 18.28 -0.95 -6.85
C ALA A 231 19.58 -1.78 -6.69
N PRO A 232 20.49 -1.35 -5.81
CA PRO A 232 21.09 -2.29 -4.90
C PRO A 232 20.74 -1.90 -3.47
N TYR A 233 20.21 -2.88 -2.73
CA TYR A 233 20.01 -2.82 -1.27
C TYR A 233 21.36 -2.80 -0.55
N LEU A 234 22.20 -1.80 -0.82
CA LEU A 234 23.51 -1.62 -0.18
C LEU A 234 23.46 -0.56 0.92
N PHE A 235 22.43 0.30 0.95
CA PHE A 235 22.31 1.44 1.86
C PHE A 235 20.90 1.59 2.49
N GLN A 236 20.76 2.62 3.33
CA GLN A 236 19.86 2.77 4.49
C GLN A 236 18.35 2.81 4.25
N ASP A 237 17.90 2.82 3.00
CA ASP A 237 16.49 3.13 2.67
C ASP A 237 15.92 2.20 1.57
N GLY A 238 16.57 1.06 1.32
CA GLY A 238 16.12 0.10 0.30
C GLY A 238 16.22 0.66 -1.13
N VAL A 239 15.07 0.75 -1.82
CA VAL A 239 14.96 1.26 -3.20
C VAL A 239 14.62 2.75 -3.15
N VAL A 240 15.52 3.59 -3.66
CA VAL A 240 15.37 5.06 -3.65
C VAL A 240 15.33 5.64 -5.07
N LEU A 241 14.97 6.92 -5.19
CA LEU A 241 15.05 7.63 -6.46
C LEU A 241 16.49 8.13 -6.72
N GLU A 242 17.00 7.85 -7.91
CA GLU A 242 18.25 8.39 -8.44
C GLU A 242 17.93 9.25 -9.66
N ALA A 243 18.43 10.48 -9.66
CA ALA A 243 18.44 11.33 -10.82
C ALA A 243 19.61 10.93 -11.73
N ARG A 244 19.29 10.68 -13.01
CA ARG A 244 20.25 10.38 -14.08
C ARG A 244 20.16 11.47 -15.15
N PRO A 245 20.86 12.61 -14.98
CA PRO A 245 20.75 13.77 -15.88
C PRO A 245 20.95 13.45 -17.35
N GLU A 246 21.72 12.40 -17.68
CA GLU A 246 21.91 11.91 -19.05
C GLU A 246 20.60 11.46 -19.73
N LEU A 247 19.56 11.14 -18.96
CA LEU A 247 18.26 10.73 -19.47
C LEU A 247 17.30 11.91 -19.69
N ALA A 248 17.56 13.08 -19.10
CA ALA A 248 16.64 14.23 -19.11
C ALA A 248 16.36 14.86 -20.48
N PRO A 249 17.34 14.96 -21.42
CA PRO A 249 17.10 15.60 -22.70
C PRO A 249 15.96 14.98 -23.50
N LEU A 250 15.08 15.82 -24.04
CA LEU A 250 14.14 15.48 -25.10
C LEU A 250 14.91 15.39 -26.43
N GLU A 251 14.77 14.28 -27.14
CA GLU A 251 15.58 13.96 -28.32
C GLU A 251 14.89 14.41 -29.63
N GLU A 252 15.64 15.10 -30.49
CA GLU A 252 15.20 15.54 -31.83
C GLU A 252 14.74 14.39 -32.72
N ASN A 253 15.49 13.29 -32.72
CA ASN A 253 15.21 12.12 -33.56
C ASN A 253 13.93 11.35 -33.17
N ARG A 254 13.30 11.73 -32.05
CA ARG A 254 12.04 11.12 -31.58
C ARG A 254 10.82 12.01 -31.84
N GLY A 255 10.99 13.17 -32.49
CA GLY A 255 9.88 14.09 -32.72
C GLY A 255 9.46 14.89 -31.47
N GLU A 256 10.27 14.87 -30.40
CA GLU A 256 9.86 15.34 -29.08
C GLU A 256 10.33 16.75 -28.74
N LEU A 257 11.12 17.40 -29.60
CA LEU A 257 11.55 18.78 -29.36
C LEU A 257 10.33 19.71 -29.29
N PRO A 258 10.07 20.32 -28.13
CA PRO A 258 8.97 21.21 -27.97
C PRO A 258 9.26 22.58 -28.60
N HIS A 259 8.25 23.16 -29.24
CA HIS A 259 8.18 24.59 -29.53
C HIS A 259 6.91 25.14 -28.89
N ALA A 260 6.82 26.47 -28.76
CA ALA A 260 5.64 27.10 -28.17
C ALA A 260 4.86 27.94 -29.17
N GLU A 261 3.55 27.92 -29.01
CA GLU A 261 2.60 28.81 -29.67
C GLU A 261 1.82 29.57 -28.60
N THR A 262 1.75 30.90 -28.72
CA THR A 262 0.96 31.74 -27.81
C THR A 262 -0.29 32.22 -28.53
N VAL A 263 -1.45 31.98 -27.92
CA VAL A 263 -2.75 32.33 -28.49
C VAL A 263 -3.51 33.26 -27.52
N PRO A 264 -4.14 34.34 -28.00
CA PRO A 264 -5.00 35.19 -27.16
C PRO A 264 -6.17 34.40 -26.56
N ALA A 265 -6.47 34.65 -25.28
CA ALA A 265 -7.54 34.01 -24.54
C ALA A 265 -8.24 35.01 -23.61
N GLY A 266 -9.27 35.70 -24.14
CA GLY A 266 -9.92 36.81 -23.44
C GLY A 266 -8.95 37.98 -23.24
N ASP A 267 -8.80 38.44 -22.00
CA ASP A 267 -7.83 39.50 -21.62
C ASP A 267 -6.41 38.95 -21.36
N GLY A 268 -6.21 37.64 -21.51
CA GLY A 268 -4.93 36.96 -21.30
C GLY A 268 -4.44 36.19 -22.52
N GLU A 269 -3.51 35.28 -22.29
CA GLU A 269 -2.97 34.37 -23.30
C GLU A 269 -2.88 32.94 -22.78
N ILE A 270 -2.85 31.99 -23.72
CA ILE A 270 -2.53 30.58 -23.47
C ILE A 270 -1.25 30.26 -24.23
N VAL A 271 -0.28 29.66 -23.54
CA VAL A 271 0.96 29.16 -24.14
C VAL A 271 0.84 27.65 -24.29
N TYR A 272 0.82 27.18 -25.53
CA TYR A 272 0.87 25.77 -25.88
C TYR A 272 2.31 25.35 -26.09
N VAL A 273 2.69 24.20 -25.54
CA VAL A 273 3.95 23.51 -25.83
C VAL A 273 3.64 22.32 -26.72
N LEU A 274 4.16 22.35 -27.95
CA LEU A 274 3.84 21.42 -29.03
C LEU A 274 5.06 20.55 -29.36
N ASN A 275 4.87 19.26 -29.58
CA ASN A 275 5.92 18.41 -30.14
C ASN A 275 6.14 18.70 -31.64
N GLN A 276 7.09 18.03 -32.29
CA GLN A 276 7.37 18.25 -33.71
C GLN A 276 6.21 17.82 -34.63
N ALA A 277 5.33 16.94 -34.16
CA ALA A 277 4.13 16.52 -34.89
C ALA A 277 2.96 17.52 -34.75
N GLY A 278 3.13 18.60 -33.98
CA GLY A 278 2.07 19.58 -33.70
C GLY A 278 1.05 19.13 -32.66
N GLU A 279 1.33 18.03 -31.94
CA GLU A 279 0.51 17.57 -30.82
C GLU A 279 0.89 18.32 -29.54
N VAL A 280 -0.10 18.60 -28.70
CA VAL A 280 0.09 19.35 -27.46
C VAL A 280 0.68 18.45 -26.38
N ARG A 281 1.80 18.88 -25.79
CA ARG A 281 2.47 18.26 -24.64
C ARG A 281 2.12 18.93 -23.31
N LEU A 282 1.78 20.21 -23.34
CA LEU A 282 1.39 21.01 -22.18
C LEU A 282 0.72 22.28 -22.69
N ALA A 283 -0.25 22.82 -21.96
CA ALA A 283 -0.64 24.22 -22.10
C ALA A 283 -0.65 24.91 -20.74
N ALA A 284 -0.43 26.22 -20.73
CA ALA A 284 -0.52 27.06 -19.55
C ALA A 284 -1.33 28.31 -19.86
N GLY A 285 -2.35 28.60 -19.06
CA GLY A 285 -3.20 29.76 -19.19
C GLY A 285 -4.67 29.48 -18.83
N PRO A 286 -5.55 30.49 -18.90
CA PRO A 286 -5.24 31.86 -19.31
C PRO A 286 -4.35 32.58 -18.28
N ALA A 287 -3.36 33.33 -18.76
CA ALA A 287 -2.41 34.10 -17.95
C ALA A 287 -2.27 35.55 -18.46
N GLU A 288 -1.75 36.46 -17.64
CA GLU A 288 -1.47 37.83 -18.08
C GLU A 288 -0.46 37.81 -19.25
N PRO A 289 -0.60 38.65 -20.28
CA PRO A 289 0.32 38.63 -21.42
C PRO A 289 1.79 38.78 -21.02
N GLY A 290 2.64 37.87 -21.49
CA GLY A 290 4.07 37.80 -21.16
C GLY A 290 4.41 37.18 -19.80
N SER A 291 3.42 36.80 -18.99
CA SER A 291 3.65 36.16 -17.69
C SER A 291 4.04 34.68 -17.81
N VAL A 292 3.77 34.06 -18.96
CA VAL A 292 4.19 32.69 -19.27
C VAL A 292 5.14 32.73 -20.46
N THR A 293 6.37 32.25 -20.28
CA THR A 293 7.35 32.21 -21.37
C THR A 293 7.97 30.84 -21.48
N PHE A 294 8.15 30.37 -22.71
CA PHE A 294 8.77 29.09 -23.01
C PHE A 294 10.12 29.30 -23.68
N GLY A 295 11.12 28.52 -23.27
CA GLY A 295 12.46 28.60 -23.86
C GLY A 295 13.36 27.43 -23.48
N PRO A 296 14.62 27.45 -23.94
CA PRO A 296 15.61 26.48 -23.53
C PRO A 296 15.87 26.58 -22.02
N GLY A 297 16.04 25.43 -21.37
CA GLY A 297 16.51 25.35 -19.99
C GLY A 297 18.05 25.44 -19.91
N ALA A 298 18.58 25.29 -18.69
CA ALA A 298 20.01 25.37 -18.43
C ALA A 298 20.82 24.16 -18.97
N ASN A 299 20.16 23.06 -19.33
CA ASN A 299 20.79 21.88 -19.94
C ASN A 299 20.27 21.69 -21.36
N THR A 300 21.14 21.28 -22.29
CA THR A 300 20.76 20.98 -23.67
C THR A 300 19.65 19.94 -23.75
N GLY A 301 18.61 20.22 -24.53
CA GLY A 301 17.45 19.34 -24.71
C GLY A 301 16.49 19.30 -23.51
N VAL A 302 16.74 20.09 -22.47
CA VAL A 302 15.81 20.33 -21.36
C VAL A 302 15.22 21.72 -21.54
N PHE A 303 13.91 21.86 -21.32
CA PHE A 303 13.19 23.09 -21.60
C PHE A 303 12.62 23.70 -20.32
N ASN A 304 12.28 24.99 -20.40
CA ASN A 304 11.77 25.75 -19.29
C ASN A 304 10.51 26.50 -19.72
N LEU A 305 9.46 26.36 -18.92
CA LEU A 305 8.28 27.22 -18.95
C LEU A 305 8.32 28.08 -17.69
N ALA A 306 8.65 29.37 -17.83
CA ALA A 306 8.65 30.31 -16.72
C ALA A 306 7.25 30.87 -16.54
N VAL A 307 6.70 30.72 -15.33
CA VAL A 307 5.38 31.20 -14.94
C VAL A 307 5.53 32.29 -13.89
N VAL A 308 5.24 33.54 -14.25
CA VAL A 308 5.32 34.69 -13.34
C VAL A 308 3.96 34.91 -12.67
N LEU A 309 3.90 34.69 -11.36
CA LEU A 309 2.69 34.95 -10.57
C LEU A 309 2.79 36.32 -9.88
N PRO A 310 1.75 37.17 -9.95
CA PRO A 310 1.65 38.34 -9.10
C PRO A 310 1.73 37.97 -7.62
N GLY A 311 2.49 38.72 -6.82
CA GLY A 311 2.70 38.52 -5.38
C GLY A 311 1.50 38.95 -4.54
N ARG A 312 0.29 38.53 -4.94
CA ARG A 312 -0.97 38.79 -4.26
C ARG A 312 -1.69 37.47 -4.04
N ARG A 313 -2.31 37.33 -2.86
CA ARG A 313 -3.07 36.13 -2.53
C ARG A 313 -4.15 35.85 -3.57
N GLY A 314 -4.26 34.60 -4.00
CA GLY A 314 -5.21 34.15 -5.02
C GLY A 314 -4.78 34.36 -6.47
N ALA A 315 -3.63 34.99 -6.73
CA ALA A 315 -3.02 34.95 -8.06
C ALA A 315 -2.75 33.50 -8.46
N ARG A 316 -3.10 33.13 -9.69
CA ARG A 316 -3.03 31.74 -10.15
C ARG A 316 -2.83 31.61 -11.66
N VAL A 317 -2.28 30.48 -12.08
CA VAL A 317 -2.31 30.00 -13.47
C VAL A 317 -2.65 28.52 -13.47
N ASP A 318 -3.36 28.09 -14.51
CA ASP A 318 -3.70 26.70 -14.73
C ASP A 318 -2.82 26.12 -15.84
N LEU A 319 -2.37 24.89 -15.63
CA LEU A 319 -1.60 24.08 -16.56
C LEU A 319 -2.42 22.83 -16.86
N LEU A 320 -2.49 22.45 -18.12
CA LEU A 320 -3.15 21.21 -18.56
C LEU A 320 -2.11 20.28 -19.18
N LEU A 321 -1.87 19.15 -18.52
CA LEU A 321 -0.84 18.19 -18.88
C LEU A 321 -1.51 16.86 -19.29
N PRO A 322 -1.43 16.43 -20.55
CA PRO A 322 -1.93 15.13 -20.94
C PRO A 322 -0.87 14.05 -20.67
N MET A 323 -1.30 12.84 -20.29
CA MET A 323 -0.40 11.69 -20.06
C MET A 323 0.44 11.35 -21.31
N LEU A 324 -0.17 11.48 -22.49
CA LEU A 324 0.44 11.35 -23.80
C LEU A 324 0.10 12.58 -24.63
N PRO A 325 0.92 12.97 -25.63
CA PRO A 325 0.60 14.08 -26.53
C PRO A 325 -0.78 13.91 -27.15
N GLN A 326 -1.51 15.01 -27.26
CA GLN A 326 -2.86 15.00 -27.82
C GLN A 326 -2.93 15.85 -29.09
N PRO A 327 -3.74 15.45 -30.08
CA PRO A 327 -4.14 16.33 -31.16
C PRO A 327 -4.70 17.64 -30.60
N ARG A 328 -4.36 18.77 -31.25
CA ARG A 328 -4.74 20.11 -30.78
C ARG A 328 -6.25 20.25 -30.55
N ALA A 329 -7.08 19.69 -31.43
CA ALA A 329 -8.54 19.77 -31.31
C ALA A 329 -9.09 19.06 -30.06
N ASP A 330 -8.57 17.87 -29.75
CA ASP A 330 -9.00 17.10 -28.57
C ASP A 330 -8.52 17.77 -27.27
N PHE A 331 -7.30 18.31 -27.31
CA PHE A 331 -6.73 19.07 -26.20
C PHE A 331 -7.50 20.36 -25.94
N ASP A 332 -7.83 21.14 -26.98
CA ASP A 332 -8.57 22.39 -26.87
C ASP A 332 -9.98 22.15 -26.32
N ALA A 333 -10.60 21.01 -26.65
CA ALA A 333 -11.89 20.63 -26.10
C ALA A 333 -11.83 20.44 -24.57
N GLU A 334 -10.80 19.78 -24.06
CA GLU A 334 -10.58 19.63 -22.62
C GLU A 334 -10.20 20.97 -21.97
N LEU A 335 -9.28 21.72 -22.58
CA LEU A 335 -8.86 23.03 -22.08
C LEU A 335 -10.04 24.00 -21.93
N ALA A 336 -11.00 23.95 -22.87
CA ALA A 336 -12.23 24.75 -22.83
C ALA A 336 -13.20 24.37 -21.70
N VAL A 337 -13.08 23.17 -21.10
CA VAL A 337 -13.80 22.81 -19.86
C VAL A 337 -13.32 23.72 -18.73
N GLY A 338 -12.01 23.87 -18.59
CA GLY A 338 -11.36 24.66 -17.55
C GLY A 338 -11.29 23.93 -16.20
N PHE A 339 -10.29 24.31 -15.38
CA PHE A 339 -9.98 23.66 -14.11
C PHE A 339 -11.19 23.48 -13.19
N ASP A 340 -11.95 24.56 -12.93
CA ASP A 340 -13.01 24.54 -11.92
C ASP A 340 -14.20 23.64 -12.35
N ARG A 341 -14.50 23.60 -13.64
CA ARG A 341 -15.55 22.72 -14.18
C ARG A 341 -15.08 21.27 -14.28
N ALA A 342 -13.85 21.03 -14.73
CA ALA A 342 -13.28 19.68 -14.77
C ALA A 342 -13.22 19.08 -13.36
N LEU A 343 -12.90 19.91 -12.35
CA LEU A 343 -12.95 19.52 -10.95
C LEU A 343 -14.37 19.20 -10.48
N ALA A 344 -15.36 20.00 -10.85
CA ALA A 344 -16.77 19.71 -10.52
C ALA A 344 -17.27 18.40 -11.18
N GLU A 345 -16.86 18.12 -12.42
CA GLU A 345 -17.13 16.85 -13.10
C GLU A 345 -16.44 15.68 -12.38
N ALA A 346 -15.19 15.88 -11.95
CA ALA A 346 -14.46 14.90 -11.15
C ALA A 346 -15.14 14.65 -9.80
N ASP A 347 -15.55 15.69 -9.07
CA ASP A 347 -16.26 15.56 -7.80
C ASP A 347 -17.55 14.75 -7.92
N ALA A 348 -18.32 14.99 -8.99
CA ALA A 348 -19.53 14.23 -9.25
C ALA A 348 -19.24 12.74 -9.45
N PHE A 349 -18.15 12.41 -10.13
CA PHE A 349 -17.74 11.02 -10.39
C PHE A 349 -17.11 10.32 -9.18
N TRP A 350 -16.29 11.05 -8.41
CA TRP A 350 -15.61 10.55 -7.23
C TRP A 350 -16.47 10.55 -5.97
N ALA A 351 -17.69 11.06 -6.04
CA ALA A 351 -18.65 11.04 -4.95
C ALA A 351 -18.75 9.64 -4.32
N ARG A 352 -18.66 9.60 -3.00
CA ARG A 352 -18.66 8.36 -2.24
C ARG A 352 -19.96 7.58 -2.50
N PRO A 353 -19.90 6.28 -2.87
CA PRO A 353 -21.10 5.49 -3.07
C PRO A 353 -21.95 5.42 -1.79
N PRO A 354 -23.28 5.41 -1.89
CA PRO A 354 -24.13 5.13 -0.75
C PRO A 354 -23.88 3.70 -0.24
N GLY A 355 -24.06 3.47 1.07
CA GLY A 355 -24.01 2.13 1.65
C GLY A 355 -22.62 1.66 2.11
N VAL A 356 -21.53 2.28 1.67
CA VAL A 356 -20.18 1.97 2.18
C VAL A 356 -20.00 2.46 3.63
N ALA A 357 -19.05 1.86 4.34
CA ALA A 357 -18.74 2.20 5.71
C ALA A 357 -18.20 3.63 5.85
N SER A 358 -18.33 4.27 7.01
CA SER A 358 -17.68 5.54 7.35
C SER A 358 -17.09 5.45 8.76
N ILE A 359 -15.98 6.14 8.99
CA ILE A 359 -15.29 6.17 10.29
C ILE A 359 -15.09 7.62 10.70
N THR A 360 -15.46 7.93 11.94
CA THR A 360 -15.23 9.24 12.57
C THR A 360 -14.77 9.01 13.99
N THR A 361 -13.64 9.62 14.33
CA THR A 361 -13.03 9.60 15.66
C THR A 361 -12.55 11.02 16.02
N PRO A 362 -12.20 11.29 17.29
CA PRO A 362 -11.47 12.49 17.69
C PRO A 362 -10.11 12.68 16.99
N GLU A 363 -9.54 11.64 16.36
CA GLU A 363 -8.24 11.71 15.71
C GLU A 363 -8.39 11.96 14.20
N ARG A 364 -8.07 13.18 13.78
CA ARG A 364 -8.17 13.60 12.37
C ARG A 364 -7.44 12.66 11.41
N GLN A 365 -6.24 12.20 11.75
CA GLN A 365 -5.41 11.35 10.89
C GLN A 365 -6.11 10.03 10.54
N VAL A 366 -6.86 9.45 11.48
CA VAL A 366 -7.64 8.23 11.24
C VAL A 366 -8.79 8.53 10.27
N ASN A 367 -9.51 9.63 10.49
CA ASN A 367 -10.64 10.02 9.65
C ASN A 367 -10.23 10.29 8.19
N GLU A 368 -9.14 11.04 8.01
CA GLU A 368 -8.64 11.42 6.69
C GLU A 368 -8.11 10.21 5.92
N LEU A 369 -7.41 9.28 6.59
CA LEU A 369 -6.99 8.01 5.98
C LEU A 369 -8.20 7.28 5.38
N PHE A 370 -9.23 6.97 6.18
CA PHE A 370 -10.39 6.21 5.70
C PHE A 370 -11.30 6.99 4.75
N LEU A 371 -11.17 8.31 4.70
CA LEU A 371 -11.79 9.14 3.67
C LEU A 371 -11.09 8.98 2.32
N ARG A 372 -9.76 8.96 2.30
CA ARG A 372 -8.95 9.04 1.06
C ARG A 372 -8.55 7.70 0.48
N SER A 373 -8.17 6.74 1.32
CA SER A 373 -7.56 5.51 0.86
C SER A 373 -8.39 4.67 -0.13
N PRO A 374 -9.74 4.60 -0.04
CA PRO A 374 -10.52 3.86 -1.05
C PRO A 374 -10.35 4.41 -2.46
N ALA A 375 -10.19 5.72 -2.62
CA ALA A 375 -9.95 6.33 -3.92
C ALA A 375 -8.62 5.86 -4.52
N PHE A 376 -7.57 5.71 -3.70
CA PHE A 376 -6.29 5.18 -4.17
C PHE A 376 -6.39 3.75 -4.66
N ALA A 377 -7.27 2.91 -4.08
CA ALA A 377 -7.43 1.54 -4.56
C ALA A 377 -7.98 1.51 -5.99
N GLU A 378 -8.87 2.44 -6.34
CA GLU A 378 -9.40 2.57 -7.71
C GLU A 378 -8.43 3.31 -8.65
N VAL A 379 -7.55 4.19 -8.15
CA VAL A 379 -6.43 4.78 -8.94
C VAL A 379 -5.33 3.74 -9.21
N LEU A 380 -5.10 2.84 -8.25
CA LEU A 380 -4.15 1.72 -8.32
C LEU A 380 -4.85 0.43 -8.78
N ALA A 381 -5.78 0.60 -9.69
CA ALA A 381 -6.46 -0.45 -10.42
C ALA A 381 -6.40 -0.14 -11.91
N GLU A 382 -6.73 -1.13 -12.73
CA GLU A 382 -6.97 -0.91 -14.14
C GLU A 382 -8.02 -1.83 -14.70
N ARG A 383 -8.64 -1.36 -15.78
CA ARG A 383 -9.36 -2.17 -16.73
C ARG A 383 -8.42 -2.51 -17.90
N SER A 384 -8.26 -3.79 -18.21
CA SER A 384 -7.46 -4.21 -19.36
C SER A 384 -8.13 -3.77 -20.66
N PRO A 385 -7.42 -3.07 -21.56
CA PRO A 385 -7.97 -2.69 -22.86
C PRO A 385 -8.21 -3.89 -23.77
N GLU A 386 -7.53 -5.03 -23.55
CA GLU A 386 -7.63 -6.23 -24.39
C GLU A 386 -8.87 -7.06 -24.12
N ASN A 387 -9.25 -7.23 -22.85
CA ASN A 387 -10.32 -8.14 -22.44
C ASN A 387 -11.39 -7.49 -21.56
N GLY A 388 -11.21 -6.24 -21.16
CA GLY A 388 -12.16 -5.48 -20.35
C GLY A 388 -12.27 -5.92 -18.90
N LEU A 389 -11.44 -6.87 -18.43
CA LEU A 389 -11.39 -7.31 -17.04
C LEU A 389 -10.67 -6.27 -16.17
N PHE A 390 -11.06 -6.22 -14.90
CA PHE A 390 -10.50 -5.31 -13.92
C PHE A 390 -9.47 -6.02 -13.04
N THR A 391 -8.41 -5.32 -12.66
CA THR A 391 -7.39 -5.83 -11.74
C THR A 391 -6.89 -4.72 -10.82
N PHE A 392 -6.70 -5.05 -9.55
CA PHE A 392 -5.86 -4.21 -8.71
C PHE A 392 -4.42 -4.33 -9.19
N LEU A 393 -3.66 -3.26 -9.00
CA LEU A 393 -2.23 -3.24 -9.22
C LEU A 393 -1.54 -3.26 -7.86
N THR A 394 -0.29 -3.73 -7.86
CA THR A 394 0.56 -3.70 -6.68
C THR A 394 0.83 -2.26 -6.23
N ALA A 395 1.04 -1.36 -7.20
CA ALA A 395 1.23 0.07 -6.99
C ALA A 395 1.26 0.83 -8.33
N SER A 396 1.70 2.09 -8.28
CA SER A 396 2.15 2.86 -9.44
C SER A 396 3.68 2.80 -9.64
N PHE A 397 4.13 3.28 -10.80
CA PHE A 397 5.54 3.46 -11.12
C PHE A 397 6.37 2.16 -11.13
N SER A 398 7.08 1.81 -10.05
CA SER A 398 7.85 0.56 -9.96
C SER A 398 7.00 -0.70 -9.93
N TYR A 399 5.78 -0.58 -9.42
CA TYR A 399 4.89 -1.69 -9.09
C TYR A 399 3.60 -1.68 -9.92
N ASP A 400 3.66 -1.15 -11.14
CA ASP A 400 2.56 -1.11 -12.11
C ASP A 400 2.27 -2.47 -12.78
N VAL A 401 2.18 -3.50 -11.94
CA VAL A 401 2.00 -4.93 -12.25
C VAL A 401 1.20 -5.56 -11.11
N LEU A 402 0.81 -6.83 -11.26
CA LEU A 402 0.05 -7.55 -10.26
C LEU A 402 0.92 -8.52 -9.45
N TYR A 403 0.85 -8.41 -8.13
CA TYR A 403 1.32 -9.37 -7.14
C TYR A 403 0.08 -9.82 -6.36
N SER A 404 -0.44 -11.00 -6.65
CA SER A 404 -1.78 -11.38 -6.14
C SER A 404 -1.81 -11.53 -4.63
N THR A 405 -0.75 -12.04 -3.99
CA THR A 405 -0.71 -12.17 -2.53
C THR A 405 -0.90 -10.83 -1.79
N PRO A 406 -0.07 -9.79 -1.97
CA PRO A 406 -0.29 -8.49 -1.29
C PRO A 406 -1.55 -7.77 -1.79
N THR A 407 -1.87 -7.82 -3.09
CA THR A 407 -3.08 -7.16 -3.60
C THR A 407 -4.37 -7.83 -3.14
N SER A 408 -4.35 -9.13 -2.81
CA SER A 408 -5.48 -9.84 -2.20
C SER A 408 -5.93 -9.15 -0.90
N MET A 409 -4.99 -8.60 -0.12
CA MET A 409 -5.27 -7.92 1.13
C MET A 409 -6.08 -6.63 0.89
N VAL A 410 -5.89 -5.96 -0.25
CA VAL A 410 -6.72 -4.81 -0.66
C VAL A 410 -8.19 -5.21 -0.74
N ALA A 411 -8.50 -6.43 -1.18
CA ALA A 411 -9.87 -6.94 -1.15
C ALA A 411 -10.33 -7.29 0.28
N HIS A 412 -9.75 -8.33 0.88
CA HIS A 412 -10.33 -8.99 2.06
C HIS A 412 -10.03 -8.31 3.41
N MET A 413 -9.02 -7.44 3.47
CA MET A 413 -8.61 -6.73 4.68
C MET A 413 -8.86 -5.22 4.62
N PHE A 414 -9.12 -4.66 3.44
CA PHE A 414 -9.33 -3.23 3.26
C PHE A 414 -10.72 -2.89 2.71
N LEU A 415 -11.01 -3.19 1.44
CA LEU A 415 -12.20 -2.71 0.76
C LEU A 415 -13.49 -3.43 1.20
N ASP A 416 -13.47 -4.76 1.33
CA ASP A 416 -14.65 -5.50 1.79
C ASP A 416 -15.05 -5.15 3.23
N PRO A 417 -14.12 -5.07 4.21
CA PRO A 417 -14.45 -4.59 5.55
C PRO A 417 -15.11 -3.20 5.59
N LEU A 418 -14.81 -2.36 4.60
CA LEU A 418 -15.39 -1.03 4.42
C LEU A 418 -16.64 -1.02 3.52
N GLY A 419 -17.12 -2.16 3.08
CA GLY A 419 -18.35 -2.29 2.29
C GLY A 419 -18.22 -1.92 0.82
N TRP A 420 -17.00 -1.79 0.28
CA TRP A 420 -16.74 -1.54 -1.15
C TRP A 420 -16.86 -2.80 -2.00
N HIS A 421 -17.93 -3.57 -1.76
CA HIS A 421 -18.13 -4.91 -2.31
C HIS A 421 -18.19 -4.91 -3.84
N GLU A 422 -18.84 -3.92 -4.45
CA GLU A 422 -18.91 -3.83 -5.93
C GLU A 422 -17.52 -3.69 -6.57
N VAL A 423 -16.63 -2.92 -5.94
CA VAL A 423 -15.25 -2.77 -6.42
C VAL A 423 -14.53 -4.10 -6.30
N VAL A 424 -14.66 -4.79 -5.16
CA VAL A 424 -14.00 -6.09 -4.97
C VAL A 424 -14.50 -7.15 -5.95
N ASP A 425 -15.82 -7.28 -6.15
CA ASP A 425 -16.41 -8.26 -7.07
C ASP A 425 -15.81 -8.13 -8.48
N ARG A 426 -15.86 -6.92 -9.07
CA ARG A 426 -15.35 -6.71 -10.44
C ARG A 426 -13.86 -7.04 -10.58
N HIS A 427 -13.08 -6.81 -9.54
CA HIS A 427 -11.64 -7.04 -9.52
C HIS A 427 -11.24 -8.50 -9.23
N LEU A 428 -12.15 -9.30 -8.66
CA LEU A 428 -11.92 -10.74 -8.48
C LEU A 428 -12.17 -11.53 -9.77
N GLU A 429 -13.03 -11.03 -10.67
CA GLU A 429 -13.47 -11.72 -11.88
C GLU A 429 -12.31 -12.17 -12.79
N VAL A 430 -11.20 -11.43 -12.81
CA VAL A 430 -10.00 -11.82 -13.57
C VAL A 430 -9.48 -13.21 -13.16
N TYR A 431 -9.49 -13.53 -11.86
CA TYR A 431 -9.02 -14.82 -11.37
C TYR A 431 -9.95 -15.96 -11.73
N ARG A 432 -11.27 -15.70 -11.83
CA ARG A 432 -12.25 -16.69 -12.33
C ARG A 432 -11.99 -16.99 -13.79
N ALA A 433 -11.77 -15.94 -14.58
CA ALA A 433 -11.54 -16.05 -16.02
C ALA A 433 -10.23 -16.77 -16.35
N THR A 434 -9.22 -16.70 -15.48
CA THR A 434 -7.92 -17.34 -15.68
C THR A 434 -7.67 -18.57 -14.80
N GLN A 435 -8.66 -19.04 -14.04
CA GLN A 435 -8.49 -20.19 -13.15
C GLN A 435 -8.08 -21.43 -13.97
N GLY A 436 -7.03 -22.11 -13.50
CA GLY A 436 -6.48 -23.30 -14.15
C GLY A 436 -5.75 -23.02 -15.45
N ALA A 437 -5.55 -21.77 -15.88
CA ALA A 437 -4.79 -21.47 -17.09
C ALA A 437 -3.29 -21.77 -16.89
N GLU A 438 -2.76 -21.36 -15.74
CA GLU A 438 -1.36 -21.52 -15.38
C GLU A 438 -1.10 -22.83 -14.64
N ARG A 439 0.14 -23.32 -14.71
CA ARG A 439 0.62 -24.40 -13.86
C ARG A 439 1.26 -23.80 -12.61
N ALA A 440 0.94 -24.36 -11.44
CA ALA A 440 1.55 -23.93 -10.19
C ALA A 440 3.10 -24.01 -10.25
N PRO A 441 3.79 -23.03 -9.65
CA PRO A 441 5.21 -22.78 -9.90
C PRO A 441 6.12 -23.73 -9.10
N GLY A 442 6.17 -24.99 -9.49
CA GLY A 442 7.10 -25.98 -8.92
C GLY A 442 7.18 -27.27 -9.76
N PRO A 443 8.24 -28.08 -9.56
CA PRO A 443 8.50 -29.26 -10.38
C PRO A 443 7.48 -30.38 -10.17
N ALA A 444 6.97 -30.54 -8.95
CA ALA A 444 6.02 -31.59 -8.59
C ALA A 444 4.57 -31.28 -9.01
N TYR A 445 4.27 -30.05 -9.41
CA TYR A 445 2.90 -29.62 -9.67
C TYR A 445 2.43 -30.00 -11.08
N PRO A 446 1.35 -30.80 -11.22
CA PRO A 446 0.68 -30.97 -12.49
C PRO A 446 -0.10 -29.71 -12.86
N HIS A 447 -0.50 -29.63 -14.13
CA HIS A 447 -1.53 -28.66 -14.53
C HIS A 447 -2.87 -29.08 -13.91
N HIS A 448 -3.59 -28.15 -13.30
CA HIS A 448 -4.79 -28.44 -12.53
C HIS A 448 -5.85 -27.35 -12.73
N PRO A 449 -7.10 -27.70 -13.10
CA PRO A 449 -8.13 -26.72 -13.44
C PRO A 449 -8.54 -25.83 -12.26
N GLY A 450 -8.34 -26.29 -11.03
CA GLY A 450 -8.63 -25.54 -9.81
C GLY A 450 -7.58 -24.52 -9.37
N TYR A 451 -6.38 -24.49 -9.98
CA TYR A 451 -5.32 -23.58 -9.54
C TYR A 451 -5.70 -22.12 -9.79
N LEU A 452 -5.56 -21.27 -8.77
CA LEU A 452 -5.85 -19.84 -8.82
C LEU A 452 -4.50 -19.13 -8.85
N ALA A 453 -4.07 -18.72 -10.04
CA ALA A 453 -2.78 -18.10 -10.27
C ALA A 453 -2.92 -16.59 -10.42
N SER A 454 -1.80 -15.88 -10.27
CA SER A 454 -1.68 -14.53 -10.82
C SER A 454 -1.85 -14.61 -12.36
N PRO A 455 -2.74 -13.82 -12.99
CA PRO A 455 -2.91 -13.77 -14.44
C PRO A 455 -1.57 -13.55 -15.18
N GLY A 456 -1.23 -14.46 -16.09
CA GLY A 456 0.10 -14.49 -16.73
C GLY A 456 0.49 -13.21 -17.47
N TYR A 457 -0.49 -12.45 -17.98
CA TYR A 457 -0.25 -11.19 -18.70
C TYR A 457 -0.11 -9.96 -17.79
N LEU A 458 -0.39 -10.08 -16.49
CA LEU A 458 -0.28 -8.97 -15.52
C LEU A 458 0.80 -9.21 -14.47
N ARG A 459 1.15 -10.47 -14.23
CA ARG A 459 1.98 -10.88 -13.10
C ARG A 459 3.43 -10.46 -13.28
N ALA A 460 4.05 -10.01 -12.19
CA ALA A 460 5.51 -9.97 -12.10
C ALA A 460 6.08 -11.34 -11.75
N TYR A 461 5.46 -11.99 -10.76
CA TYR A 461 5.83 -13.31 -10.26
C TYR A 461 4.57 -14.15 -10.01
N ASP A 462 4.72 -15.46 -10.10
CA ASP A 462 3.70 -16.42 -9.68
C ASP A 462 4.17 -17.05 -8.38
N TRP A 463 3.60 -16.63 -7.26
CA TRP A 463 3.92 -17.22 -5.97
C TRP A 463 2.90 -18.31 -5.66
N LEU A 464 3.36 -19.40 -5.07
CA LEU A 464 2.45 -20.48 -4.68
C LEU A 464 1.45 -20.04 -3.59
N SER A 465 1.74 -18.96 -2.85
CA SER A 465 0.78 -18.32 -1.93
C SER A 465 -0.39 -17.63 -2.62
N ASP A 466 -0.26 -17.27 -3.91
CA ASP A 466 -1.29 -16.55 -4.67
C ASP A 466 -2.60 -17.35 -4.69
N HIS A 467 -2.53 -18.68 -4.79
CA HIS A 467 -3.72 -19.54 -4.72
C HIS A 467 -4.50 -19.35 -3.43
N GLY A 468 -3.82 -19.46 -2.29
CA GLY A 468 -4.42 -19.27 -0.97
C GLY A 468 -4.97 -17.86 -0.78
N ALA A 469 -4.23 -16.85 -1.25
CA ALA A 469 -4.59 -15.44 -1.16
C ALA A 469 -5.85 -15.08 -1.98
N VAL A 470 -5.95 -15.59 -3.21
CA VAL A 470 -7.13 -15.41 -4.07
C VAL A 470 -8.32 -16.19 -3.52
N LEU A 471 -8.13 -17.44 -3.11
CA LEU A 471 -9.19 -18.25 -2.49
C LEU A 471 -9.74 -17.59 -1.22
N LEU A 472 -8.86 -17.03 -0.39
CA LEU A 472 -9.23 -16.26 0.80
C LEU A 472 -10.06 -15.03 0.42
N SER A 473 -9.65 -14.30 -0.61
CA SER A 473 -10.33 -13.06 -1.01
C SER A 473 -11.74 -13.32 -1.52
N VAL A 474 -11.91 -14.32 -2.39
CA VAL A 474 -13.22 -14.73 -2.90
C VAL A 474 -14.13 -15.20 -1.78
N ALA A 475 -13.63 -16.06 -0.88
CA ALA A 475 -14.43 -16.59 0.21
C ALA A 475 -14.80 -15.51 1.24
N THR A 476 -13.88 -14.60 1.55
CA THR A 476 -14.14 -13.46 2.46
C THR A 476 -15.16 -12.50 1.85
N HIS A 477 -15.01 -12.18 0.57
CA HIS A 477 -15.95 -11.33 -0.15
C HIS A 477 -17.37 -11.90 -0.07
N ALA A 478 -17.55 -13.19 -0.41
CA ALA A 478 -18.83 -13.87 -0.31
C ALA A 478 -19.44 -13.81 1.10
N LEU A 479 -18.63 -13.97 2.15
CA LEU A 479 -19.08 -13.93 3.54
C LEU A 479 -19.47 -12.52 4.00
N LEU A 480 -18.75 -11.48 3.55
CA LEU A 480 -18.94 -10.10 3.98
C LEU A 480 -20.03 -9.38 3.15
N SER A 481 -20.07 -9.57 1.83
CA SER A 481 -21.07 -8.98 0.96
C SER A 481 -22.44 -9.66 1.15
N GLY A 482 -22.44 -10.99 1.29
CA GLY A 482 -23.66 -11.79 1.28
C GLY A 482 -24.39 -11.74 -0.07
N ASP A 483 -23.67 -11.40 -1.15
CA ASP A 483 -24.22 -11.38 -2.51
C ASP A 483 -24.43 -12.81 -3.02
N GLU A 484 -25.69 -13.21 -3.14
CA GLU A 484 -26.08 -14.54 -3.62
C GLU A 484 -25.69 -14.80 -5.08
N ASP A 485 -25.67 -13.76 -5.92
CA ASP A 485 -25.27 -13.88 -7.32
C ASP A 485 -23.77 -14.07 -7.44
N PHE A 486 -22.98 -13.35 -6.63
CA PHE A 486 -21.55 -13.62 -6.49
C PHE A 486 -21.30 -15.06 -6.03
N VAL A 487 -21.95 -15.48 -4.94
CA VAL A 487 -21.81 -16.84 -4.37
C VAL A 487 -22.14 -17.89 -5.41
N ARG A 488 -23.23 -17.72 -6.18
CA ARG A 488 -23.62 -18.65 -7.25
C ARG A 488 -22.59 -18.74 -8.36
N ARG A 489 -21.99 -17.62 -8.79
CA ARG A 489 -20.94 -17.58 -9.82
C ARG A 489 -19.62 -18.21 -9.35
N TRP A 490 -19.27 -18.04 -8.08
CA TRP A 490 -17.96 -18.43 -7.54
C TRP A 490 -17.94 -19.77 -6.81
N ARG A 491 -19.10 -20.37 -6.53
CA ARG A 491 -19.19 -21.66 -5.82
C ARG A 491 -18.32 -22.74 -6.46
N ASP A 492 -18.49 -23.02 -7.75
CA ASP A 492 -17.76 -24.08 -8.43
C ASP A 492 -16.25 -23.77 -8.55
N PRO A 493 -15.83 -22.54 -8.92
CA PRO A 493 -14.44 -22.09 -8.82
C PRO A 493 -13.81 -22.33 -7.44
N VAL A 494 -14.52 -22.01 -6.35
CA VAL A 494 -14.04 -22.21 -4.97
C VAL A 494 -13.88 -23.70 -4.67
N VAL A 495 -14.85 -24.53 -5.05
CA VAL A 495 -14.76 -26.00 -4.90
C VAL A 495 -13.54 -26.54 -5.65
N ALA A 496 -13.34 -26.14 -6.90
CA ALA A 496 -12.18 -26.55 -7.69
C ALA A 496 -10.85 -26.11 -7.04
N GLY A 497 -10.82 -24.92 -6.43
CA GLY A 497 -9.67 -24.45 -5.66
C GLY A 497 -9.38 -25.32 -4.43
N CYS A 498 -10.41 -25.72 -3.68
CA CYS A 498 -10.24 -26.67 -2.58
C CYS A 498 -9.76 -28.06 -3.06
N GLU A 499 -10.22 -28.52 -4.22
CA GLU A 499 -9.75 -29.76 -4.85
C GLU A 499 -8.28 -29.69 -5.24
N PHE A 500 -7.83 -28.57 -5.81
CA PHE A 500 -6.41 -28.35 -6.10
C PHE A 500 -5.56 -28.59 -4.86
N LEU A 501 -5.89 -27.98 -3.72
CA LEU A 501 -5.15 -28.15 -2.47
C LEU A 501 -5.14 -29.61 -1.99
N ARG A 502 -6.31 -30.26 -2.00
CA ARG A 502 -6.44 -31.68 -1.63
C ARG A 502 -5.55 -32.56 -2.50
N ASP A 503 -5.59 -32.35 -3.81
CA ASP A 503 -4.95 -33.21 -4.79
C ASP A 503 -3.43 -32.98 -4.82
N VAL A 504 -2.94 -31.74 -4.68
CA VAL A 504 -1.49 -31.48 -4.61
C VAL A 504 -0.88 -31.91 -3.28
N CYS A 505 -1.61 -31.84 -2.17
CA CYS A 505 -1.16 -32.37 -0.88
C CYS A 505 -1.09 -33.91 -0.86
N ALA A 506 -1.74 -34.59 -1.81
CA ALA A 506 -1.65 -36.04 -1.97
C ALA A 506 -0.38 -36.48 -2.73
N ILE A 507 0.35 -35.54 -3.35
CA ILE A 507 1.62 -35.83 -4.01
C ILE A 507 2.68 -36.13 -2.95
N THR A 508 3.33 -37.29 -3.06
CA THR A 508 4.34 -37.73 -2.07
C THR A 508 5.77 -37.80 -2.62
N ASP A 509 5.93 -37.63 -3.94
CA ASP A 509 7.22 -37.69 -4.65
C ASP A 509 7.91 -36.32 -4.67
N HIS A 510 8.35 -35.88 -3.49
CA HIS A 510 9.12 -34.65 -3.31
C HIS A 510 9.88 -34.68 -1.97
N ASP A 511 10.87 -33.80 -1.83
CA ASP A 511 11.75 -33.75 -0.64
C ASP A 511 11.17 -32.97 0.56
N GLY A 512 9.98 -32.39 0.42
CA GLY A 512 9.24 -31.75 1.51
C GLY A 512 8.43 -32.70 2.41
N VAL A 513 7.75 -32.15 3.40
CA VAL A 513 6.79 -32.83 4.28
C VAL A 513 5.57 -33.28 3.46
N ARG A 514 5.30 -34.59 3.47
CA ARG A 514 4.15 -35.20 2.80
C ARG A 514 2.85 -34.82 3.50
N GLY A 515 1.77 -34.66 2.74
CA GLY A 515 0.48 -34.19 3.27
C GLY A 515 0.35 -32.66 3.34
N LEU A 516 1.44 -31.94 3.08
CA LEU A 516 1.46 -30.49 2.84
C LEU A 516 1.71 -30.23 1.36
N MET A 517 1.55 -28.98 0.92
CA MET A 517 1.78 -28.64 -0.48
C MET A 517 3.27 -28.85 -0.83
N PRO A 518 3.61 -29.43 -1.99
CA PRO A 518 5.00 -29.63 -2.43
C PRO A 518 5.83 -28.33 -2.52
N PRO A 519 7.18 -28.41 -2.59
CA PRO A 519 8.03 -27.25 -2.82
C PRO A 519 7.69 -26.47 -4.11
N GLY A 520 7.65 -25.15 -4.03
CA GLY A 520 7.36 -24.24 -5.14
C GLY A 520 8.00 -22.86 -4.96
N VAL A 521 7.78 -21.96 -5.91
CA VAL A 521 8.20 -20.56 -5.79
C VAL A 521 7.41 -19.89 -4.67
N ALA A 522 8.11 -19.35 -3.67
CA ALA A 522 7.49 -18.75 -2.50
C ALA A 522 7.59 -17.22 -2.44
N ASN A 523 8.57 -16.62 -3.11
CA ASN A 523 8.87 -15.20 -3.06
C ASN A 523 9.71 -14.76 -4.27
N ASP A 524 10.12 -13.48 -4.28
CA ASP A 524 10.93 -12.82 -5.32
C ASP A 524 12.28 -13.48 -5.62
N GLU A 525 12.76 -14.38 -4.76
CA GLU A 525 14.02 -15.08 -4.99
C GLU A 525 13.86 -16.25 -5.97
N LEU A 526 12.62 -16.59 -6.32
CA LEU A 526 12.27 -17.68 -7.24
C LEU A 526 12.86 -19.03 -6.82
N THR A 527 13.18 -19.16 -5.53
CA THR A 527 13.74 -20.40 -4.98
C THR A 527 12.59 -21.37 -4.75
N ILE A 528 12.76 -22.60 -5.24
CA ILE A 528 11.81 -23.69 -5.04
C ILE A 528 12.01 -24.24 -3.63
N VAL A 529 11.09 -23.92 -2.73
CA VAL A 529 11.10 -24.38 -1.34
C VAL A 529 9.69 -24.70 -0.87
N GLN A 530 9.56 -25.57 0.13
CA GLN A 530 8.32 -25.74 0.87
C GLN A 530 8.26 -24.68 1.98
N ALA A 531 7.92 -23.44 1.59
CA ALA A 531 7.90 -22.29 2.49
C ALA A 531 6.73 -22.33 3.48
N ILE A 532 6.97 -21.84 4.70
CA ILE A 532 5.97 -21.82 5.77
C ILE A 532 4.82 -20.85 5.47
N SER A 533 5.12 -19.63 4.99
CA SER A 533 4.09 -18.66 4.61
C SER A 533 3.19 -19.17 3.49
N THR A 534 3.74 -19.87 2.50
CA THR A 534 2.93 -20.50 1.45
C THR A 534 1.91 -21.47 2.03
N GLN A 535 2.30 -22.34 2.98
CA GLN A 535 1.34 -23.23 3.64
C GLN A 535 0.28 -22.45 4.42
N ALA A 536 0.69 -21.37 5.11
CA ALA A 536 -0.20 -20.53 5.90
C ALA A 536 -1.29 -19.85 5.06
N TRP A 537 -0.90 -19.21 3.95
CA TRP A 537 -1.84 -18.56 3.03
C TRP A 537 -2.85 -19.56 2.43
N ASN A 538 -2.36 -20.73 1.99
CA ASN A 538 -3.22 -21.76 1.41
C ASN A 538 -4.17 -22.37 2.46
N TYR A 539 -3.71 -22.57 3.70
CA TYR A 539 -4.57 -23.02 4.80
C TYR A 539 -5.63 -21.98 5.18
N LYS A 540 -5.26 -20.69 5.24
CA LYS A 540 -6.21 -19.61 5.54
C LYS A 540 -7.28 -19.47 4.45
N GLY A 541 -6.88 -19.58 3.18
CA GLY A 541 -7.80 -19.63 2.05
C GLY A 541 -8.76 -20.82 2.14
N LEU A 542 -8.23 -22.03 2.37
CA LEU A 542 -9.03 -23.26 2.50
C LEU A 542 -10.06 -23.18 3.62
N THR A 543 -9.64 -22.77 4.83
CA THR A 543 -10.55 -22.70 5.99
C THR A 543 -11.63 -21.64 5.82
N THR A 544 -11.32 -20.53 5.15
CA THR A 544 -12.31 -19.49 4.83
C THR A 544 -13.28 -19.96 3.73
N ALA A 545 -12.79 -20.68 2.72
CA ALA A 545 -13.63 -21.33 1.71
C ALA A 545 -14.58 -22.35 2.34
N VAL A 546 -14.13 -23.16 3.31
CA VAL A 546 -14.99 -24.07 4.08
C VAL A 546 -16.12 -23.31 4.78
N ARG A 547 -15.83 -22.15 5.40
CA ARG A 547 -16.86 -21.30 6.03
C ARG A 547 -17.89 -20.81 5.01
N MET A 548 -17.43 -20.31 3.86
CA MET A 548 -18.31 -19.89 2.76
C MET A 548 -19.18 -21.06 2.25
N LEU A 549 -18.60 -22.24 2.04
CA LEU A 549 -19.31 -23.43 1.56
C LEU A 549 -20.36 -23.92 2.57
N ARG A 550 -20.08 -23.83 3.89
CA ARG A 550 -21.08 -24.11 4.93
C ARG A 550 -22.20 -23.08 4.91
N ALA A 551 -21.87 -21.80 4.80
CA ALA A 551 -22.85 -20.72 4.77
C ALA A 551 -23.83 -20.85 3.59
N CYS A 552 -23.37 -21.36 2.43
CA CYS A 552 -24.23 -21.62 1.28
C CYS A 552 -24.79 -23.06 1.20
N GLY A 553 -24.62 -23.88 2.24
CA GLY A 553 -25.18 -25.24 2.33
C GLY A 553 -24.58 -26.24 1.34
N HIS A 554 -23.33 -26.06 0.91
CA HIS A 554 -22.68 -26.95 -0.04
C HIS A 554 -22.31 -28.31 0.59
N SER A 555 -22.70 -29.41 -0.06
CA SER A 555 -22.56 -30.77 0.50
C SER A 555 -21.12 -31.21 0.77
N ARG A 556 -20.14 -30.62 0.10
CA ARG A 556 -18.71 -30.95 0.26
C ARG A 556 -17.99 -30.13 1.33
N ALA A 557 -18.69 -29.23 2.02
CA ALA A 557 -18.05 -28.37 3.02
C ALA A 557 -17.36 -29.18 4.13
N ASP A 558 -18.00 -30.27 4.59
CA ASP A 558 -17.43 -31.13 5.64
C ASP A 558 -16.27 -32.01 5.17
N GLU A 559 -16.27 -32.42 3.88
CA GLU A 559 -15.12 -33.09 3.26
C GLU A 559 -13.87 -32.20 3.35
N PHE A 560 -13.99 -30.95 2.91
CA PHE A 560 -12.89 -29.99 2.93
C PHE A 560 -12.53 -29.54 4.34
N ALA A 561 -13.49 -29.47 5.28
CA ALA A 561 -13.22 -29.22 6.68
C ALA A 561 -12.35 -30.33 7.30
N ALA A 562 -12.67 -31.60 7.02
CA ALA A 562 -11.87 -32.73 7.47
C ALA A 562 -10.47 -32.74 6.85
N PHE A 563 -10.34 -32.33 5.58
CA PHE A 563 -9.03 -32.14 4.95
C PHE A 563 -8.22 -31.02 5.61
N ALA A 564 -8.82 -29.85 5.86
CA ALA A 564 -8.17 -28.74 6.55
C ALA A 564 -7.66 -29.15 7.94
N HIS A 565 -8.44 -29.93 8.69
CA HIS A 565 -8.00 -30.47 9.98
C HIS A 565 -6.71 -31.30 9.86
N ARG A 566 -6.68 -32.27 8.94
CA ARG A 566 -5.49 -33.11 8.70
C ARG A 566 -4.29 -32.31 8.23
N PHE A 567 -4.52 -31.31 7.37
CA PHE A 567 -3.47 -30.39 6.93
C PHE A 567 -2.86 -29.67 8.14
N ARG A 568 -3.68 -29.12 9.03
CA ARG A 568 -3.22 -28.42 10.23
C ARG A 568 -2.43 -29.33 11.15
N GLU A 569 -2.93 -30.54 11.43
CA GLU A 569 -2.22 -31.51 12.27
C GLU A 569 -0.84 -31.83 11.69
N THR A 570 -0.79 -32.18 10.39
CA THR A 570 0.46 -32.48 9.68
C THR A 570 1.44 -31.29 9.73
N PHE A 571 0.93 -30.07 9.50
CA PHE A 571 1.74 -28.86 9.53
C PHE A 571 2.32 -28.63 10.93
N VAL A 572 1.48 -28.66 11.97
CA VAL A 572 1.89 -28.36 13.35
C VAL A 572 2.92 -29.38 13.82
N ASP A 573 2.69 -30.67 13.57
CA ASP A 573 3.61 -31.73 13.97
C ASP A 573 4.97 -31.57 13.28
N ALA A 574 4.96 -31.35 11.96
CA ALA A 574 6.19 -31.16 11.19
C ALA A 574 6.93 -29.88 11.60
N TYR A 575 6.22 -28.79 11.84
CA TYR A 575 6.83 -27.51 12.22
C TYR A 575 7.43 -27.57 13.62
N ARG A 576 6.78 -28.24 14.57
CA ARG A 576 7.35 -28.51 15.89
C ARG A 576 8.61 -29.37 15.80
N ALA A 577 8.60 -30.43 14.99
CA ALA A 577 9.78 -31.26 14.76
C ALA A 577 10.95 -30.46 14.15
N LEU A 578 10.65 -29.59 13.17
CA LEU A 578 11.63 -28.71 12.56
C LEU A 578 12.21 -27.72 13.57
N CYS A 579 11.37 -27.07 14.39
CA CYS A 579 11.81 -26.14 15.44
C CYS A 579 12.65 -26.83 16.51
N ALA A 580 12.35 -28.08 16.87
CA ALA A 580 13.13 -28.83 17.86
C ALA A 580 14.57 -29.07 17.42
N ALA A 581 14.81 -29.18 16.11
CA ALA A 581 16.13 -29.35 15.50
C ALA A 581 16.81 -28.03 15.10
N ALA A 582 16.10 -26.90 15.18
CA ALA A 582 16.61 -25.61 14.74
C ALA A 582 17.74 -25.09 15.64
N PRO A 583 18.67 -24.26 15.10
CA PRO A 583 19.60 -23.48 15.91
C PRO A 583 18.84 -22.70 17.00
N LYS A 584 19.50 -22.44 18.14
CA LYS A 584 18.89 -21.70 19.25
C LYS A 584 19.52 -20.33 19.46
N TRP A 585 18.70 -19.33 19.77
CA TRP A 585 19.12 -18.02 20.27
C TRP A 585 18.90 -17.93 21.79
N THR A 586 19.59 -16.99 22.44
CA THR A 586 19.51 -16.78 23.90
C THR A 586 18.81 -15.46 24.18
N ALA A 587 17.70 -15.51 24.91
CA ALA A 587 16.93 -14.34 25.34
C ALA A 587 17.65 -13.57 26.45
N PRO A 588 17.24 -12.31 26.74
CA PRO A 588 17.84 -11.50 27.80
C PRO A 588 17.80 -12.14 29.20
N ASP A 589 16.81 -12.99 29.47
CA ASP A 589 16.67 -13.74 30.73
C ASP A 589 17.54 -15.01 30.79
N GLY A 590 18.31 -15.31 29.74
CA GLY A 590 19.16 -16.49 29.62
C GLY A 590 18.47 -17.74 29.07
N SER A 591 17.16 -17.70 28.84
CA SER A 591 16.43 -18.82 28.22
C SER A 591 16.84 -19.02 26.76
N ARG A 592 16.82 -20.28 26.29
CA ARG A 592 17.26 -20.65 24.94
C ARG A 592 16.10 -21.13 24.09
N HIS A 593 15.90 -20.47 22.97
CA HIS A 593 14.74 -20.62 22.10
C HIS A 593 15.16 -20.99 20.68
N PRO A 594 14.35 -21.74 19.91
CA PRO A 594 14.67 -22.00 18.51
C PRO A 594 14.64 -20.71 17.69
N VAL A 595 15.56 -20.58 16.74
CA VAL A 595 15.49 -19.58 15.66
C VAL A 595 14.37 -20.04 14.71
N PRO A 596 13.36 -19.20 14.43
CA PRO A 596 12.20 -19.61 13.63
C PRO A 596 12.61 -20.07 12.22
N PRO A 597 12.32 -21.32 11.83
CA PRO A 597 12.55 -21.77 10.46
C PRO A 597 11.60 -21.06 9.48
N VAL A 598 12.01 -20.86 8.22
CA VAL A 598 11.19 -20.23 7.17
C VAL A 598 10.68 -21.20 6.09
N SER A 599 11.24 -22.41 6.04
CA SER A 599 10.87 -23.46 5.10
C SER A 599 11.13 -24.85 5.67
N PHE A 600 10.37 -25.84 5.22
CA PHE A 600 10.59 -27.25 5.56
C PHE A 600 11.71 -27.89 4.75
N THR A 601 12.01 -27.37 3.57
CA THR A 601 13.13 -27.81 2.74
C THR A 601 14.32 -26.87 2.91
N PRO A 602 15.57 -27.36 2.80
CA PRO A 602 16.76 -26.52 2.83
C PRO A 602 16.69 -25.40 1.80
N LYS A 603 17.18 -24.23 2.19
CA LYS A 603 17.30 -23.05 1.34
C LYS A 603 18.75 -22.56 1.39
N PRO A 604 19.38 -22.21 0.26
CA PRO A 604 20.68 -21.57 0.29
C PRO A 604 20.61 -20.24 1.06
N ASP A 605 21.62 -19.96 1.89
CA ASP A 605 21.72 -18.68 2.58
C ASP A 605 21.80 -17.55 1.55
N ASN A 606 21.06 -16.47 1.82
CA ASN A 606 21.04 -15.28 1.02
C ASN A 606 20.78 -14.04 1.88
N ILE A 607 20.99 -12.86 1.30
CA ILE A 607 20.86 -11.59 2.02
C ILE A 607 19.43 -11.25 2.45
N PHE A 608 18.41 -11.86 1.83
CA PHE A 608 16.99 -11.64 2.13
C PHE A 608 16.41 -12.64 3.14
N HIS A 609 17.19 -13.64 3.58
CA HIS A 609 16.69 -14.73 4.41
C HIS A 609 16.04 -14.22 5.70
N GLU A 610 16.72 -13.27 6.36
CA GLU A 610 16.26 -12.67 7.61
C GLU A 610 15.03 -11.78 7.39
N ALA A 611 14.97 -10.99 6.30
CA ALA A 611 13.78 -10.22 5.89
C ALA A 611 12.55 -11.13 5.78
N PHE A 612 12.69 -12.21 5.02
CA PHE A 612 11.60 -13.17 4.80
C PHE A 612 11.28 -14.04 6.02
N MET A 613 12.13 -14.06 7.04
CA MET A 613 11.82 -14.64 8.35
C MET A 613 10.87 -13.75 9.17
N LEU A 614 10.93 -12.43 9.00
CA LEU A 614 9.99 -11.51 9.65
C LEU A 614 8.71 -11.37 8.83
N ASP A 615 8.82 -10.99 7.57
CA ASP A 615 7.68 -10.57 6.74
C ASP A 615 6.86 -11.76 6.24
N SER A 616 7.54 -12.75 5.66
CA SER A 616 6.93 -13.96 5.11
C SER A 616 7.23 -15.22 5.93
N GLY A 617 7.52 -15.04 7.22
CA GLY A 617 7.96 -16.11 8.11
C GLY A 617 6.90 -16.57 9.11
N PRO A 618 7.28 -17.26 10.19
CA PRO A 618 6.33 -17.95 11.07
C PRO A 618 5.35 -17.09 11.84
N LEU A 619 5.54 -15.77 11.93
CA LEU A 619 4.57 -14.89 12.62
C LEU A 619 3.18 -14.92 11.95
N VAL A 620 3.09 -15.20 10.65
CA VAL A 620 1.83 -15.33 9.90
C VAL A 620 0.97 -16.52 10.37
N LEU A 621 1.55 -17.49 11.10
CA LEU A 621 0.87 -18.72 11.52
C LEU A 621 -0.29 -18.48 12.49
N VAL A 622 -0.21 -17.40 13.28
CA VAL A 622 -1.29 -16.98 14.19
C VAL A 622 -2.48 -16.45 13.39
N TRP A 623 -2.23 -15.58 12.42
CA TRP A 623 -3.28 -15.06 11.54
C TRP A 623 -3.95 -16.15 10.69
N ALA A 624 -3.15 -17.13 10.23
CA ALA A 624 -3.65 -18.27 9.49
C ALA A 624 -4.44 -19.27 10.36
N GLY A 625 -4.33 -19.21 11.68
CA GLY A 625 -4.95 -20.18 12.61
C GLY A 625 -4.25 -21.54 12.68
N LEU A 626 -2.98 -21.61 12.26
CA LEU A 626 -2.18 -22.83 12.36
C LEU A 626 -1.64 -23.03 13.79
N LEU A 627 -1.18 -21.95 14.44
CA LEU A 627 -0.77 -21.94 15.84
C LEU A 627 -1.45 -20.77 16.57
N PRO A 628 -1.82 -20.91 17.86
CA PRO A 628 -2.32 -19.78 18.63
C PRO A 628 -1.16 -18.86 19.07
N ALA A 629 -1.49 -17.62 19.43
CA ALA A 629 -0.54 -16.57 19.82
C ALA A 629 0.12 -16.84 21.18
N ASP A 630 -0.52 -17.63 22.04
CA ASP A 630 0.01 -18.08 23.32
C ASP A 630 0.89 -19.34 23.20
N ASP A 631 1.07 -19.89 22.00
CA ASP A 631 2.00 -20.97 21.75
C ASP A 631 3.44 -20.50 22.02
N GLU A 632 4.22 -21.31 22.75
CA GLU A 632 5.60 -20.99 23.12
C GLU A 632 6.48 -20.69 21.89
N LEU A 633 6.26 -21.36 20.76
CA LEU A 633 7.01 -21.09 19.52
C LEU A 633 6.66 -19.73 18.93
N MET A 634 5.39 -19.31 19.01
CA MET A 634 4.93 -18.01 18.50
C MET A 634 5.40 -16.87 19.39
N SER A 635 5.32 -17.05 20.71
CA SER A 635 5.92 -16.13 21.68
C SER A 635 7.42 -15.98 21.44
N SER A 636 8.16 -17.09 21.32
CA SER A 636 9.59 -17.10 20.99
C SER A 636 9.90 -16.37 19.67
N CYS A 637 9.14 -16.66 18.61
CA CYS A 637 9.35 -16.05 17.30
C CYS A 637 9.16 -14.52 17.35
N ARG A 638 8.16 -14.05 18.07
CA ARG A 638 7.93 -12.61 18.29
C ARG A 638 9.04 -11.96 19.11
N GLU A 639 9.46 -12.60 20.20
CA GLU A 639 10.54 -12.08 21.06
C GLU A 639 11.89 -12.05 20.35
N TYR A 640 12.14 -12.97 19.40
CA TYR A 640 13.34 -12.92 18.55
C TYR A 640 13.49 -11.56 17.85
N PHE A 641 12.39 -10.99 17.34
CA PHE A 641 12.42 -9.71 16.63
C PHE A 641 12.27 -8.49 17.53
N ARG A 642 11.76 -8.66 18.75
CA ARG A 642 11.71 -7.58 19.76
C ARG A 642 13.04 -7.38 20.46
N VAL A 643 13.66 -8.47 20.93
CA VAL A 643 14.82 -8.42 21.85
C VAL A 643 15.96 -9.35 21.47
N GLY A 644 15.82 -10.10 20.37
CA GLY A 644 16.80 -11.09 19.95
C GLY A 644 18.06 -10.49 19.29
N PRO A 645 18.88 -11.35 18.67
CA PRO A 645 20.18 -10.95 18.11
C PRO A 645 20.10 -9.81 17.09
N ASN A 646 19.05 -9.76 16.27
CA ASN A 646 18.87 -8.73 15.26
C ASN A 646 18.77 -7.33 15.89
N THR A 647 18.04 -7.17 17.00
CA THR A 647 17.91 -5.90 17.74
C THR A 647 19.26 -5.34 18.20
N ARG A 648 20.20 -6.19 18.61
CA ARG A 648 21.54 -5.75 19.05
C ARG A 648 22.42 -5.27 17.90
N LEU A 649 22.12 -5.73 16.68
CA LEU A 649 22.88 -5.41 15.46
C LEU A 649 22.17 -4.33 14.62
N TYR A 650 20.93 -3.98 14.98
CA TYR A 650 20.16 -2.96 14.31
C TYR A 650 20.66 -1.58 14.70
N GLY A 651 21.11 -0.81 13.71
CA GLY A 651 21.70 0.52 13.92
C GLY A 651 21.03 1.61 13.09
N VAL A 652 21.47 2.85 13.27
CA VAL A 652 20.93 4.02 12.53
C VAL A 652 21.16 3.97 11.02
N ARG A 653 22.01 3.04 10.55
CA ARG A 653 22.28 2.78 9.14
C ARG A 653 21.80 1.39 8.72
N ALA A 654 20.72 0.89 9.33
CA ALA A 654 20.20 -0.42 9.01
C ALA A 654 19.70 -0.46 7.56
N ASN A 655 19.99 -1.56 6.89
CA ASN A 655 19.35 -1.87 5.63
C ASN A 655 18.06 -2.63 5.98
N PRO A 656 16.90 -2.23 5.45
CA PRO A 656 15.61 -2.83 5.82
C PRO A 656 15.58 -4.36 5.62
N ILE A 657 16.37 -4.87 4.67
CA ILE A 657 16.40 -6.28 4.29
C ILE A 657 17.41 -7.09 5.11
N VAL A 658 18.36 -6.42 5.77
CA VAL A 658 19.42 -7.07 6.52
C VAL A 658 19.11 -6.98 8.00
N ARG A 659 18.79 -8.12 8.64
CA ARG A 659 18.54 -8.25 10.09
C ARG A 659 17.32 -7.41 10.53
N PRO A 660 16.11 -7.72 10.02
CA PRO A 660 14.94 -6.92 10.36
C PRO A 660 14.56 -7.14 11.84
N VAL A 661 13.88 -6.14 12.39
CA VAL A 661 13.41 -6.09 13.78
C VAL A 661 12.00 -5.50 13.82
N LEU A 662 11.37 -5.54 15.00
CA LEU A 662 10.13 -4.82 15.24
C LEU A 662 10.45 -3.43 15.82
N VAL A 663 10.33 -2.38 14.99
CA VAL A 663 10.45 -0.99 15.43
C VAL A 663 9.05 -0.48 15.77
N HIS A 664 8.80 -0.17 17.04
CA HIS A 664 7.46 0.17 17.54
C HIS A 664 6.37 -0.80 17.03
N GLU A 665 6.62 -2.10 17.19
CA GLU A 665 5.72 -3.20 16.82
C GLU A 665 5.36 -3.31 15.31
N ILE A 666 6.09 -2.66 14.41
CA ILE A 666 6.01 -2.94 12.97
C ILE A 666 7.34 -3.47 12.42
N SER A 667 7.26 -4.25 11.34
CA SER A 667 8.43 -4.72 10.61
C SER A 667 9.28 -3.55 10.12
N SER A 668 10.58 -3.61 10.37
CA SER A 668 11.55 -2.67 9.81
C SER A 668 11.85 -2.90 8.33
N CYS A 669 11.38 -4.02 7.77
CA CYS A 669 11.53 -4.37 6.35
C CYS A 669 10.27 -3.93 5.60
N GLU A 670 9.19 -4.72 5.73
CA GLU A 670 7.90 -4.42 5.09
C GLU A 670 6.78 -4.26 6.14
N PRO A 671 6.37 -3.02 6.49
CA PRO A 671 5.38 -2.77 7.54
C PRO A 671 4.05 -3.52 7.33
N CYS A 672 3.67 -3.77 6.09
CA CYS A 672 2.45 -4.50 5.73
C CYS A 672 2.40 -5.95 6.23
N TYR A 673 3.55 -6.56 6.53
CA TYR A 673 3.65 -7.92 7.05
C TYR A 673 3.98 -7.99 8.54
N SER A 674 3.55 -6.98 9.30
CA SER A 674 3.67 -6.93 10.77
C SER A 674 2.68 -7.87 11.46
N TRP A 675 2.79 -9.18 11.19
CA TRP A 675 1.88 -10.21 11.69
C TRP A 675 1.90 -10.34 13.22
N ASN A 676 2.95 -9.87 13.91
CA ASN A 676 3.01 -9.77 15.37
C ASN A 676 1.81 -9.01 15.96
N ILE A 677 1.24 -8.05 15.24
CA ILE A 677 0.08 -7.29 15.72
C ILE A 677 -1.14 -8.20 15.91
N VAL A 678 -1.29 -9.23 15.06
CA VAL A 678 -2.36 -10.25 15.21
C VAL A 678 -2.14 -11.09 16.47
N HIS A 679 -0.90 -11.28 16.92
CA HIS A 679 -0.61 -11.97 18.17
C HIS A 679 -1.10 -11.14 19.35
N SER A 680 -0.73 -9.86 19.39
CA SER A 680 -1.17 -8.94 20.44
C SER A 680 -2.69 -8.72 20.41
N TRP A 681 -3.32 -8.73 19.22
CA TRP A 681 -4.77 -8.76 19.09
C TRP A 681 -5.36 -10.01 19.73
N GLN A 682 -4.88 -11.21 19.41
CA GLN A 682 -5.45 -12.44 19.96
C GLN A 682 -5.27 -12.51 21.49
N LEU A 683 -4.09 -12.13 21.99
CA LEU A 683 -3.76 -12.12 23.42
C LEU A 683 -4.44 -10.98 24.22
N GLY A 684 -4.98 -9.96 23.54
CA GLY A 684 -5.51 -8.77 24.18
C GLY A 684 -4.43 -7.86 24.78
N GLU A 685 -3.20 -7.91 24.26
CA GLU A 685 -2.06 -7.07 24.67
C GLU A 685 -2.24 -5.63 24.15
N ARG A 686 -3.17 -4.90 24.77
CA ARG A 686 -3.62 -3.58 24.33
C ARG A 686 -2.49 -2.59 24.00
N GLY A 687 -1.47 -2.47 24.85
CA GLY A 687 -0.36 -1.54 24.61
C GLY A 687 0.42 -1.84 23.34
N ARG A 688 0.74 -3.13 23.10
CA ARG A 688 1.49 -3.58 21.92
C ARG A 688 0.66 -3.53 20.65
N PHE A 689 -0.61 -3.92 20.75
CA PHE A 689 -1.55 -3.82 19.63
C PHE A 689 -1.72 -2.38 19.16
N LEU A 690 -1.94 -1.44 20.09
CA LEU A 690 -2.10 -0.03 19.75
C LEU A 690 -0.80 0.61 19.27
N GLU A 691 0.35 0.25 19.87
CA GLU A 691 1.67 0.67 19.36
C GLU A 691 1.85 0.25 17.90
N GLY A 692 1.59 -1.02 17.57
CA GLY A 692 1.66 -1.52 16.19
C GLY A 692 0.67 -0.84 15.25
N MET A 693 -0.59 -0.71 15.65
CA MET A 693 -1.64 -0.06 14.84
C MET A 693 -1.27 1.40 14.49
N TYR A 694 -0.86 2.20 15.48
CA TYR A 694 -0.47 3.59 15.21
C TYR A 694 0.87 3.68 14.48
N SER A 695 1.78 2.73 14.67
CA SER A 695 3.00 2.64 13.88
C SER A 695 2.74 2.30 12.42
N LEU A 696 1.73 1.47 12.09
CA LEU A 696 1.33 1.29 10.69
C LEU A 696 0.84 2.62 10.09
N LEU A 697 0.08 3.41 10.85
CA LEU A 697 -0.47 4.70 10.40
C LEU A 697 0.62 5.76 10.12
N PHE A 698 1.71 5.81 10.89
CA PHE A 698 2.75 6.84 10.76
C PHE A 698 4.07 6.34 10.16
N GLY A 699 4.44 5.09 10.42
CA GLY A 699 5.66 4.45 9.91
C GLY A 699 5.47 3.76 8.56
N GLY A 700 4.31 3.13 8.33
CA GLY A 700 4.00 2.42 7.07
C GLY A 700 3.19 3.23 6.05
N ILE A 701 2.69 4.41 6.44
CA ILE A 701 1.87 5.30 5.60
C ILE A 701 2.34 6.74 5.76
N SER A 702 2.43 7.49 4.65
CA SER A 702 2.73 8.92 4.66
C SER A 702 1.64 9.67 5.44
N PRO A 703 1.95 10.39 6.53
CA PRO A 703 0.94 11.14 7.28
C PRO A 703 0.40 12.36 6.51
N GLN A 704 1.05 12.74 5.42
CA GLN A 704 0.66 13.88 4.57
C GLN A 704 -0.29 13.45 3.45
N THR A 705 0.09 12.40 2.71
CA THR A 705 -0.63 11.98 1.50
C THR A 705 -1.40 10.69 1.67
N PHE A 706 -1.25 10.00 2.80
CA PHE A 706 -1.88 8.72 3.08
C PHE A 706 -1.52 7.60 2.11
N ILE A 707 -0.50 7.75 1.25
CA ILE A 707 0.02 6.66 0.43
C ILE A 707 0.97 5.79 1.26
N SER A 708 0.93 4.47 1.09
CA SER A 708 1.80 3.57 1.85
C SER A 708 3.15 3.38 1.19
N ASN A 709 4.09 2.89 2.00
CA ASN A 709 5.37 2.41 1.57
C ASN A 709 5.44 0.88 1.67
N GLU A 710 6.27 0.26 0.82
CA GLU A 710 6.73 -1.11 1.02
C GLU A 710 7.83 -1.12 2.07
N HIS A 711 8.84 -0.28 1.87
CA HIS A 711 9.92 -0.04 2.82
C HIS A 711 9.87 1.43 3.22
N ARG A 712 9.92 1.75 4.51
CA ARG A 712 9.90 3.15 4.95
C ARG A 712 11.09 3.91 4.33
N HIS A 713 10.83 5.06 3.71
CA HIS A 713 11.79 5.84 2.88
C HIS A 713 12.18 5.25 1.52
N GLY A 714 11.68 4.07 1.18
CA GLY A 714 11.97 3.36 -0.07
C GLY A 714 10.86 3.47 -1.09
N VAL A 715 10.17 2.36 -1.37
CA VAL A 715 9.14 2.27 -2.42
C VAL A 715 7.78 2.77 -1.93
N TYR A 716 7.20 3.77 -2.61
CA TYR A 716 5.86 4.31 -2.38
C TYR A 716 4.91 4.01 -3.56
N GLY A 717 3.76 4.68 -3.57
CA GLY A 717 2.75 4.56 -4.63
C GLY A 717 1.90 3.30 -4.51
N ASN A 718 2.00 2.56 -3.40
CA ASN A 718 1.28 1.31 -3.15
C ASN A 718 0.25 1.46 -2.02
N LEU A 719 -0.48 0.37 -1.75
CA LEU A 719 -1.43 0.26 -0.64
C LEU A 719 -1.10 -0.83 0.37
N PHE A 720 0.09 -1.41 0.36
CA PHE A 720 0.42 -2.60 1.15
C PHE A 720 0.08 -2.51 2.63
N THR A 721 0.30 -1.35 3.25
CA THR A 721 0.04 -1.16 4.69
C THR A 721 -1.45 -0.93 5.01
N HIS A 722 -2.23 -0.44 4.06
CA HIS A 722 -3.64 -0.07 4.27
C HIS A 722 -4.52 -1.24 4.73
N PRO A 723 -4.42 -2.44 4.14
CA PRO A 723 -5.16 -3.61 4.60
C PRO A 723 -4.94 -3.96 6.06
N LEU A 724 -3.68 -4.12 6.49
CA LEU A 724 -3.42 -4.54 7.87
C LEU A 724 -3.87 -3.47 8.86
N LEU A 725 -3.67 -2.18 8.54
CA LEU A 725 -4.15 -1.08 9.37
C LEU A 725 -5.68 -1.05 9.44
N THR A 726 -6.37 -1.25 8.32
CA THR A 726 -7.84 -1.30 8.28
C THR A 726 -8.38 -2.46 9.11
N TRP A 727 -7.76 -3.63 8.97
CA TRP A 727 -8.07 -4.79 9.80
C TRP A 727 -7.86 -4.48 11.29
N CYS A 728 -6.75 -3.84 11.68
CA CYS A 728 -6.48 -3.46 13.07
C CYS A 728 -7.52 -2.48 13.61
N VAL A 729 -7.81 -1.39 12.88
CA VAL A 729 -8.80 -0.39 13.28
C VAL A 729 -10.17 -1.02 13.48
N ARG A 730 -10.59 -1.88 12.54
CA ARG A 730 -11.84 -2.63 12.66
C ARG A 730 -11.82 -3.57 13.86
N ALA A 731 -10.82 -4.46 13.96
CA ALA A 731 -10.69 -5.44 15.05
C ALA A 731 -10.58 -4.79 16.44
N ALA A 732 -10.19 -3.52 16.53
CA ALA A 732 -10.18 -2.79 17.79
C ALA A 732 -11.60 -2.47 18.31
N VAL A 733 -12.55 -2.19 17.41
CA VAL A 733 -13.88 -1.66 17.75
C VAL A 733 -15.07 -2.52 17.33
N VAL A 734 -14.97 -3.25 16.22
CA VAL A 734 -16.00 -4.12 15.62
C VAL A 734 -15.30 -5.39 15.13
N ASP A 735 -15.29 -6.41 15.98
CA ASP A 735 -14.51 -7.63 15.80
C ASP A 735 -15.43 -8.85 15.77
N ASP A 736 -15.52 -9.49 14.61
CA ASP A 736 -16.26 -10.73 14.35
C ASP A 736 -15.31 -11.91 14.05
N GLU A 737 -14.02 -11.77 14.39
CA GLU A 737 -12.98 -12.76 14.11
C GLU A 737 -12.40 -13.38 15.38
N ILE A 738 -12.43 -12.69 16.53
CA ILE A 738 -11.81 -13.16 17.78
C ILE A 738 -12.48 -14.40 18.36
N ALA A 739 -13.79 -14.53 18.18
CA ALA A 739 -14.57 -15.67 18.62
C ALA A 739 -15.59 -16.03 17.53
N PRO A 740 -15.79 -17.34 17.25
CA PRO A 740 -16.80 -17.77 16.29
C PRO A 740 -18.19 -17.37 16.79
N ASP A 741 -19.05 -16.99 15.86
CA ASP A 741 -20.47 -16.70 16.08
C ASP A 741 -20.79 -15.56 17.07
N GLU A 742 -19.77 -14.85 17.57
CA GLU A 742 -19.91 -13.68 18.44
C GLU A 742 -19.44 -12.39 17.74
N LEU A 743 -20.08 -11.27 18.08
CA LEU A 743 -19.63 -9.93 17.68
C LEU A 743 -19.10 -9.18 18.90
N HIS A 744 -17.81 -8.84 18.88
CA HIS A 744 -17.14 -8.11 19.94
C HIS A 744 -17.04 -6.63 19.59
N LEU A 745 -17.48 -5.77 20.51
CA LEU A 745 -17.45 -4.32 20.35
C LEU A 745 -16.49 -3.69 21.37
N LEU A 746 -15.68 -2.73 20.92
CA LEU A 746 -14.78 -1.90 21.73
C LEU A 746 -13.64 -2.63 22.48
N ARG A 747 -13.34 -3.89 22.14
CA ARG A 747 -12.38 -4.74 22.85
C ARG A 747 -11.00 -4.10 23.02
N LEU A 748 -10.46 -3.52 21.95
CA LEU A 748 -9.16 -2.84 21.96
C LEU A 748 -9.31 -1.37 21.52
N CYS A 749 -10.50 -0.78 21.66
CA CYS A 749 -10.78 0.60 21.25
C CYS A 749 -9.82 1.58 21.93
N PRO A 750 -9.04 2.39 21.20
CA PRO A 750 -8.18 3.44 21.77
C PRO A 750 -8.95 4.37 22.71
N LEU A 751 -8.35 4.73 23.83
CA LEU A 751 -8.91 5.72 24.75
C LEU A 751 -8.97 7.09 24.09
N ALA A 752 -8.04 7.40 23.16
CA ALA A 752 -8.08 8.62 22.35
C ALA A 752 -9.37 8.75 21.50
N TRP A 753 -10.11 7.65 21.29
CA TRP A 753 -11.38 7.68 20.56
C TRP A 753 -12.60 7.90 21.45
N ILE A 754 -12.42 7.90 22.76
CA ILE A 754 -13.50 8.15 23.72
C ILE A 754 -13.41 9.62 24.13
N SER A 755 -14.37 10.41 23.65
CA SER A 755 -14.44 11.83 23.93
C SER A 755 -15.85 12.21 24.39
N ALA A 756 -15.93 13.29 25.17
CA ALA A 756 -17.18 13.95 25.51
C ALA A 756 -17.59 14.95 24.41
N ASP A 757 -16.62 15.50 23.68
CA ASP A 757 -16.80 16.59 22.73
C ASP A 757 -17.11 16.07 21.32
N THR A 758 -16.54 14.91 20.97
CA THR A 758 -16.70 14.28 19.65
C THR A 758 -17.25 12.87 19.82
N GLU A 759 -18.39 12.58 19.21
CA GLU A 759 -18.91 11.22 19.10
C GLU A 759 -18.04 10.42 18.12
N SER A 760 -17.56 9.26 18.55
CA SER A 760 -16.95 8.29 17.64
C SER A 760 -18.03 7.47 16.95
N ALA A 761 -17.91 7.29 15.64
CA ALA A 761 -18.86 6.56 14.82
C ALA A 761 -18.16 5.66 13.81
N PHE A 762 -18.59 4.41 13.76
CA PHE A 762 -18.21 3.40 12.78
C PHE A 762 -19.49 2.93 12.11
N GLU A 763 -19.84 3.55 10.99
CA GLU A 763 -21.12 3.28 10.33
C GLU A 763 -20.96 2.21 9.27
N ARG A 764 -21.93 1.28 9.22
CA ARG A 764 -22.02 0.23 8.18
C ARG A 764 -20.72 -0.59 7.98
N MET A 765 -19.95 -0.82 9.04
CA MET A 765 -18.79 -1.70 9.00
C MET A 765 -19.24 -3.11 8.60
N ALA A 766 -18.63 -3.70 7.57
CA ALA A 766 -19.01 -5.04 7.13
C ALA A 766 -18.56 -6.08 8.15
N THR A 767 -19.43 -7.05 8.42
CA THR A 767 -19.14 -8.24 9.24
C THR A 767 -19.72 -9.47 8.55
N CYS A 768 -19.28 -10.66 8.95
CA CYS A 768 -19.86 -11.91 8.47
C CYS A 768 -21.36 -12.04 8.80
N PHE A 769 -21.82 -11.36 9.85
CA PHE A 769 -23.23 -11.30 10.25
C PHE A 769 -24.05 -10.30 9.43
N GLY A 770 -23.40 -9.30 8.82
CA GLY A 770 -24.01 -8.17 8.13
C GLY A 770 -23.47 -6.82 8.60
N PRO A 771 -23.79 -5.70 7.93
CA PRO A 771 -23.23 -4.40 8.29
C PRO A 771 -23.64 -3.94 9.69
N VAL A 772 -22.70 -3.38 10.45
CA VAL A 772 -22.91 -2.86 11.81
C VAL A 772 -22.60 -1.38 11.87
N THR A 773 -23.48 -0.61 12.50
CA THR A 773 -23.21 0.77 12.91
C THR A 773 -22.99 0.81 14.41
N LEU A 774 -21.87 1.36 14.84
CA LEU A 774 -21.48 1.55 16.25
C LEU A 774 -21.19 3.03 16.48
N ARG A 775 -21.77 3.61 17.52
CA ARG A 775 -21.49 4.98 17.98
C ARG A 775 -21.26 5.00 19.47
N PHE A 776 -20.31 5.82 19.92
CA PHE A 776 -20.04 5.96 21.35
C PHE A 776 -19.49 7.33 21.73
N ARG A 777 -19.84 7.78 22.94
CA ARG A 777 -19.45 9.08 23.49
C ARG A 777 -19.50 9.06 25.01
N LEU A 778 -18.62 9.82 25.65
CA LEU A 778 -18.67 10.03 27.10
C LEU A 778 -19.83 10.96 27.48
N ASP A 779 -20.65 10.58 28.46
CA ASP A 779 -21.72 11.46 28.97
C ASP A 779 -21.12 12.59 29.83
N GLN A 780 -21.45 13.85 29.53
CA GLN A 780 -20.93 15.03 30.23
C GLN A 780 -21.57 15.28 31.61
N ASN A 781 -22.71 14.66 31.92
CA ASN A 781 -23.49 14.94 33.13
C ASN A 781 -23.09 14.03 34.31
N HIS A 782 -21.94 14.30 34.92
CA HIS A 782 -21.34 13.46 35.97
C HIS A 782 -21.84 13.74 37.39
N VAL A 783 -23.10 13.44 37.71
CA VAL A 783 -23.55 13.51 39.11
C VAL A 783 -23.03 12.32 39.93
N HIS A 784 -22.85 11.13 39.32
CA HIS A 784 -22.33 9.92 39.97
C HIS A 784 -21.52 9.03 39.01
N GLY A 785 -20.20 9.26 38.90
CA GLY A 785 -19.28 8.44 38.10
C GLY A 785 -19.34 8.71 36.59
N THR A 786 -18.36 8.16 35.86
CA THR A 786 -18.27 8.31 34.41
C THR A 786 -19.13 7.27 33.69
N THR A 787 -19.95 7.72 32.74
CA THR A 787 -20.80 6.86 31.89
C THR A 787 -20.31 6.95 30.44
N LEU A 788 -20.16 5.80 29.78
CA LEU A 788 -19.93 5.72 28.34
C LEU A 788 -21.24 5.31 27.65
N ASP A 789 -21.73 6.17 26.77
CA ASP A 789 -22.85 5.86 25.91
C ASP A 789 -22.37 5.06 24.72
N VAL A 790 -23.00 3.92 24.50
CA VAL A 790 -22.74 3.05 23.35
C VAL A 790 -24.07 2.76 22.68
N SER A 791 -24.18 3.05 21.40
CA SER A 791 -25.29 2.59 20.58
C SER A 791 -24.77 1.75 19.43
N TYR A 792 -25.45 0.64 19.16
CA TYR A 792 -25.13 -0.16 17.98
C TYR A 792 -26.40 -0.69 17.32
N ARG A 793 -26.33 -0.84 16.00
CA ARG A 793 -27.38 -1.40 15.16
C ARG A 793 -26.75 -2.26 14.08
N GLY A 794 -27.12 -3.53 14.03
CA GLY A 794 -26.75 -4.41 12.92
C GLY A 794 -27.88 -4.60 11.92
N ALA A 795 -27.50 -4.67 10.64
CA ALA A 795 -28.34 -5.14 9.54
C ALA A 795 -28.00 -6.62 9.29
N TRP A 796 -28.51 -7.49 10.15
CA TRP A 796 -28.13 -8.90 10.19
C TRP A 796 -28.68 -9.69 9.01
N ARG A 797 -27.80 -10.34 8.26
CA ARG A 797 -28.12 -11.49 7.39
C ARG A 797 -28.24 -12.76 8.22
N VAL A 798 -27.28 -12.96 9.12
CA VAL A 798 -27.27 -14.01 10.14
C VAL A 798 -26.99 -13.33 11.47
N ARG A 799 -27.79 -13.61 12.51
CA ARG A 799 -27.58 -12.98 13.82
C ARG A 799 -26.39 -13.65 14.52
N PRO A 800 -25.49 -12.87 15.16
CA PRO A 800 -24.51 -13.46 16.07
C PRO A 800 -25.24 -14.08 17.27
N GLU A 801 -24.67 -15.15 17.84
CA GLU A 801 -25.17 -15.77 19.06
C GLU A 801 -25.10 -14.81 20.25
N ALA A 802 -24.10 -13.93 20.27
CA ALA A 802 -23.97 -12.87 21.26
C ALA A 802 -23.30 -11.62 20.69
N VAL A 803 -23.67 -10.48 21.26
CA VAL A 803 -22.90 -9.23 21.12
C VAL A 803 -22.22 -8.95 22.45
N VAL A 804 -20.89 -8.84 22.44
CA VAL A 804 -20.05 -8.65 23.62
C VAL A 804 -19.46 -7.25 23.59
N VAL A 805 -19.95 -6.36 24.46
CA VAL A 805 -19.45 -4.97 24.56
C VAL A 805 -18.41 -4.87 25.66
N HIS A 806 -17.18 -4.54 25.31
CA HIS A 806 -16.09 -4.40 26.28
C HIS A 806 -16.10 -3.01 26.87
N ALA A 807 -16.08 -2.89 28.20
CA ALA A 807 -15.87 -1.60 28.86
C ALA A 807 -14.42 -1.17 28.66
N PRO A 808 -14.12 -0.08 27.93
CA PRO A 808 -12.75 0.36 27.76
C PRO A 808 -12.11 0.69 29.11
N PRO A 809 -10.78 0.61 29.25
CA PRO A 809 -10.08 0.88 30.51
C PRO A 809 -10.03 2.39 30.86
N TRP A 810 -11.12 3.13 30.63
CA TRP A 810 -11.22 4.56 30.88
C TRP A 810 -11.25 4.85 32.39
N PRO A 811 -10.40 5.78 32.90
CA PRO A 811 -10.37 6.13 34.32
C PRO A 811 -11.74 6.59 34.85
N GLY A 812 -12.23 5.96 35.91
CA GLY A 812 -13.50 6.32 36.56
C GLY A 812 -14.76 5.84 35.84
N LEU A 813 -14.65 5.06 34.75
CA LEU A 813 -15.80 4.44 34.09
C LEU A 813 -16.49 3.44 35.03
N THR A 814 -17.77 3.70 35.30
CA THR A 814 -18.59 2.87 36.21
C THR A 814 -19.84 2.32 35.55
N THR A 815 -20.29 2.94 34.47
CA THR A 815 -21.51 2.57 33.75
C THR A 815 -21.26 2.54 32.24
N LEU A 816 -21.68 1.46 31.58
CA LEU A 816 -21.93 1.44 30.14
C LEU A 816 -23.43 1.58 29.92
N ARG A 817 -23.85 2.59 29.15
CA ARG A 817 -25.24 2.71 28.71
C ARG A 817 -25.32 2.20 27.28
N VAL A 818 -25.70 0.94 27.11
CA VAL A 818 -25.76 0.29 25.79
C VAL A 818 -27.19 0.29 25.26
N ASN A 819 -27.42 0.95 24.12
CA ASN A 819 -28.75 1.11 23.51
C ASN A 819 -29.81 1.60 24.54
N GLY A 820 -29.40 2.51 25.44
CA GLY A 820 -30.26 3.08 26.49
C GLY A 820 -30.35 2.27 27.80
N VAL A 821 -29.77 1.07 27.86
CA VAL A 821 -29.78 0.21 29.06
C VAL A 821 -28.48 0.37 29.84
N ASN A 822 -28.59 0.66 31.14
CA ASN A 822 -27.43 0.83 32.01
C ASN A 822 -26.88 -0.51 32.51
N HIS A 823 -25.59 -0.72 32.32
CA HIS A 823 -24.82 -1.82 32.85
C HIS A 823 -23.74 -1.29 33.77
N ARG A 824 -23.74 -1.71 35.04
CA ARG A 824 -22.64 -1.40 35.95
C ARG A 824 -21.43 -2.23 35.56
N VAL A 825 -20.31 -1.57 35.30
CA VAL A 825 -19.09 -2.23 34.81
C VAL A 825 -17.88 -1.90 35.66
N ARG A 826 -16.86 -2.73 35.51
CA ARG A 826 -15.48 -2.37 35.85
C ARG A 826 -14.74 -2.13 34.53
N PRO A 827 -13.82 -1.14 34.46
CA PRO A 827 -12.99 -0.96 33.28
C PRO A 827 -12.30 -2.27 32.88
N GLY A 828 -12.28 -2.56 31.58
CA GLY A 828 -11.74 -3.80 31.00
C GLY A 828 -12.66 -5.03 31.06
N HIS A 829 -13.86 -4.96 31.64
CA HIS A 829 -14.76 -6.10 31.72
C HIS A 829 -15.81 -6.08 30.60
N PRO A 830 -16.11 -7.23 29.97
CA PRO A 830 -17.15 -7.33 28.96
C PRO A 830 -18.56 -7.39 29.55
N VAL A 831 -19.52 -6.86 28.81
CA VAL A 831 -20.95 -7.03 28.99
C VAL A 831 -21.46 -7.88 27.83
N ARG A 832 -21.91 -9.10 28.12
CA ARG A 832 -22.56 -9.96 27.13
C ARG A 832 -24.03 -9.59 27.03
N LEU A 833 -24.45 -9.17 25.84
CA LEU A 833 -25.84 -8.84 25.55
C LEU A 833 -26.53 -10.06 24.95
N PRO A 834 -27.83 -10.26 25.25
CA PRO A 834 -28.60 -11.27 24.54
C PRO A 834 -28.61 -10.94 23.03
N PRO A 835 -28.77 -11.94 22.16
CA PRO A 835 -28.96 -11.69 20.73
C PRO A 835 -30.15 -10.75 20.54
N ALA A 836 -29.87 -9.53 20.07
CA ALA A 836 -30.87 -8.49 19.80
C ALA A 836 -31.78 -8.90 18.64
#